data_AF-A0A3N2PF45-F1
#
_entry.id   AF-A0A3N2PF45-F1
#
_cell.length_a   1.000
_cell.length_b   1.000
_cell.length_c   1.000
_cell.angle_alpha   90.00
_cell.angle_beta   90.00
_cell.angle_gamma   90.00
#
_symmetry.space_group_name_H-M   'P 1'
#
loop_
_entity.id
_entity.type
_entity.pdbx_description
1 polymer ?
#
loop_
_entity_poly.entity_id
_entity_poly.type
_entity_poly.pdbx_seq_one_letter_code
_entity_poly.pdbx_strand_id
1 'polypeptide(L)'
;MTVRRLVYYAVGILAAAAIGADLGPSSAPGTATRPASAATGDSTARTGPDGAAGTAAGIGTGAGVADAARAGGADLTSADLAGDITFSVPSGTFVGEVSVSLGTTIPGAVIRYTTDGRPPTASSPSYAGTPLRFTRTTQLRAQAYVDGTATGAPGTAIYVARAVETSHDLPVLLLDAYGQGAPGREYVDTAVMEFQPTTGTTSLAASPSLVSRAGFHLRGNSSAMFPKVPYRLELRDNTDDDLDLPLLGMPADSDWVLRGPYTDKALIRDAFVYGLGRDLGLHAPRFAFAEVYVNLDDQPVSADDYQGVYLIVETIKNSKNRLDLKQLDEDDVTLPKITGGYIFKFEWMAAEEPTLPCTGPAQTCWNYLEVVDPDPLNSAQREWLTQHIQQFHDMLHSPGFADPVTGYPAWIDVDSFVNHMIIYELSREMDAYVRSAHFYKDRDGKITAGPLWDYDLSFGVGGFFNNNQTSGWQYQQTRFPASPNDWFQRLVQDPAFVNRVKARWQQLRQGLLSNAQLQARIDSLTAPLTAAAERNFAKWPVLSTPILGPFITPTAATWSGQVQYMRDWMFERAAWLDSTAAWGGPTTTPPTTPPTTPPTTPPTTPPTTPPVTTTPPTTPPVPGPSCTASYSIVNQWPGGFQANVQVTAGSAAINGWRVTWTFANGQTIAQAWDATVTTSGATVTATNAAYNGALAAGASTTFGFLGSWTGTNSPPTPTCTAS
;
A
#
# COMPACT_ATOMS: atom_id res chain seq x y z
N MET A 1 3.77 31.52 12.99
CA MET A 1 3.80 30.10 13.46
C MET A 1 5.19 29.60 13.89
N THR A 2 6.27 30.39 13.83
CA THR A 2 7.65 29.89 13.87
C THR A 2 8.19 29.44 15.24
N VAL A 3 7.58 29.85 16.37
CA VAL A 3 8.16 29.67 17.71
C VAL A 3 7.90 28.29 18.33
N ARG A 4 6.79 27.61 17.98
CA ARG A 4 6.47 26.27 18.54
C ARG A 4 7.39 25.15 18.02
N ARG A 5 8.00 25.28 16.83
CA ARG A 5 8.78 24.21 16.20
C ARG A 5 10.20 24.02 16.77
N LEU A 6 10.81 25.03 17.42
CA LEU A 6 12.11 24.85 18.11
C LEU A 6 12.01 23.94 19.36
N VAL A 7 10.83 23.80 19.97
CA VAL A 7 10.64 22.99 21.17
C VAL A 7 10.86 21.50 20.91
N TYR A 8 10.57 21.01 19.69
CA TYR A 8 10.72 19.60 19.33
C TYR A 8 12.18 19.12 19.43
N TYR A 9 13.15 19.95 19.01
CA TYR A 9 14.57 19.63 19.10
C TYR A 9 15.08 19.67 20.54
N ALA A 10 14.63 20.65 21.35
CA ALA A 10 15.02 20.74 22.75
C ALA A 10 14.51 19.57 23.60
N VAL A 11 13.27 19.11 23.39
CA VAL A 11 12.66 18.02 24.17
C VAL A 11 13.23 16.64 23.79
N GLY A 12 13.52 16.40 22.51
CA GLY A 12 14.21 15.18 22.08
C GLY A 12 15.62 15.06 22.69
N ILE A 13 16.35 16.17 22.77
CA ILE A 13 17.67 16.24 23.42
C ILE A 13 17.57 16.08 24.95
N LEU A 14 16.55 16.66 25.60
CA LEU A 14 16.32 16.50 27.04
C LEU A 14 15.96 15.06 27.43
N ALA A 15 15.26 14.31 26.57
CA ALA A 15 15.02 12.88 26.78
C ALA A 15 16.32 12.05 26.68
N ALA A 16 17.22 12.41 25.75
CA ALA A 16 18.53 11.77 25.61
C ALA A 16 19.50 12.12 26.76
N ALA A 17 19.44 13.33 27.32
CA ALA A 17 20.29 13.78 28.41
C ALA A 17 20.08 13.02 29.75
N ALA A 18 18.99 12.26 29.89
CA ALA A 18 18.76 11.36 31.02
C ALA A 18 19.43 9.97 30.86
N ILE A 19 20.09 9.70 29.72
CA ILE A 19 20.67 8.40 29.38
C ILE A 19 22.14 8.59 28.95
N GLY A 20 23.06 8.65 29.91
CA GLY A 20 24.49 8.70 29.58
C GLY A 20 25.40 9.28 30.65
N ALA A 21 25.64 8.54 31.72
CA ALA A 21 26.76 8.81 32.64
C ALA A 21 27.29 7.49 33.21
N ASP A 22 28.18 6.81 32.46
CA ASP A 22 29.50 6.37 32.95
C ASP A 22 30.27 5.61 31.85
N LEU A 23 31.13 6.30 31.10
CA LEU A 23 32.28 5.70 30.37
C LEU A 23 33.36 6.77 30.16
N GLY A 24 34.57 6.52 30.68
CA GLY A 24 35.73 7.41 30.56
C GLY A 24 36.48 7.30 29.21
N PRO A 25 37.39 8.24 28.90
CA PRO A 25 37.97 8.38 27.56
C PRO A 25 39.37 7.75 27.38
N SER A 26 39.62 7.13 26.21
CA SER A 26 40.97 6.93 25.64
C SER A 26 40.87 6.75 24.11
N SER A 27 41.23 7.77 23.31
CA SER A 27 42.54 7.93 22.64
C SER A 27 42.72 7.16 21.32
N ALA A 28 42.63 7.90 20.21
CA ALA A 28 43.31 7.62 18.93
C ALA A 28 44.73 8.29 18.96
N PRO A 29 45.60 8.24 17.90
CA PRO A 29 45.41 7.73 16.54
C PRO A 29 46.59 6.91 15.94
N GLY A 30 46.47 6.49 14.67
CA GLY A 30 47.56 5.94 13.86
C GLY A 30 47.22 5.95 12.36
N THR A 31 48.18 6.33 11.49
CA THR A 31 47.98 6.64 10.06
C THR A 31 48.78 5.73 9.11
N ALA A 32 48.40 5.76 7.81
CA ALA A 32 49.17 5.29 6.65
C ALA A 32 49.31 3.74 6.48
N THR A 33 49.54 3.13 5.31
CA THR A 33 49.75 3.63 3.93
C THR A 33 49.39 2.53 2.89
N ARG A 34 49.21 2.88 1.61
CA ARG A 34 49.06 1.95 0.46
C ARG A 34 50.41 1.68 -0.24
N PRO A 35 50.57 0.53 -0.90
CA PRO A 35 51.21 0.53 -2.23
C PRO A 35 50.32 -0.08 -3.35
N ALA A 36 50.88 -0.83 -4.33
CA ALA A 36 50.18 -1.25 -5.57
C ALA A 36 50.93 -2.34 -6.40
N SER A 37 50.33 -2.75 -7.53
CA SER A 37 50.88 -3.59 -8.64
C SER A 37 51.03 -5.11 -8.35
N ALA A 38 51.06 -6.05 -9.30
CA ALA A 38 50.90 -6.10 -10.77
C ALA A 38 50.35 -7.52 -11.14
N ALA A 39 49.44 -7.77 -12.10
CA ALA A 39 49.52 -7.76 -13.59
C ALA A 39 50.10 -9.03 -14.29
N THR A 40 49.36 -9.50 -15.32
CA THR A 40 49.73 -10.34 -16.50
C THR A 40 49.94 -11.87 -16.44
N GLY A 41 49.38 -12.57 -17.44
CA GLY A 41 49.59 -13.99 -17.83
C GLY A 41 48.52 -14.47 -18.85
N ASP A 42 48.92 -14.91 -20.06
CA ASP A 42 48.07 -15.01 -21.28
C ASP A 42 48.24 -16.36 -22.06
N SER A 43 47.42 -16.58 -23.11
CA SER A 43 47.48 -17.55 -24.24
C SER A 43 46.46 -18.73 -24.22
N THR A 44 45.35 -18.75 -25.01
CA THR A 44 45.10 -19.11 -26.46
C THR A 44 45.16 -20.62 -26.81
N ALA A 45 44.37 -21.23 -27.73
CA ALA A 45 43.12 -20.92 -28.48
C ALA A 45 42.68 -22.13 -29.39
N ARG A 46 41.50 -22.05 -30.06
CA ARG A 46 40.90 -22.91 -31.16
C ARG A 46 40.05 -24.14 -30.73
N THR A 47 38.92 -24.54 -31.38
CA THR A 47 38.16 -24.08 -32.60
C THR A 47 36.69 -24.58 -32.57
N GLY A 48 35.74 -23.90 -33.26
CA GLY A 48 34.29 -24.25 -33.36
C GLY A 48 33.91 -25.26 -34.47
N PRO A 49 32.62 -25.39 -34.93
CA PRO A 49 31.65 -24.28 -35.17
C PRO A 49 30.15 -24.49 -34.81
N ASP A 50 29.40 -23.37 -34.90
CA ASP A 50 27.97 -23.10 -35.22
C ASP A 50 26.77 -23.89 -34.61
N GLY A 51 25.79 -23.15 -34.04
CA GLY A 51 24.46 -23.71 -33.68
C GLY A 51 23.55 -22.87 -32.74
N ALA A 52 23.14 -21.66 -33.17
CA ALA A 52 22.00 -20.84 -32.71
C ALA A 52 21.32 -21.00 -31.30
N ALA A 53 21.27 -19.86 -30.58
CA ALA A 53 20.17 -19.35 -29.74
C ALA A 53 19.80 -20.01 -28.38
N GLY A 54 19.42 -19.16 -27.41
CA GLY A 54 18.63 -19.56 -26.23
C GLY A 54 19.35 -19.62 -24.89
N THR A 55 19.85 -18.49 -24.38
CA THR A 55 20.36 -18.37 -23.00
C THR A 55 19.27 -18.62 -21.95
N ALA A 56 19.59 -19.41 -20.93
CA ALA A 56 18.74 -19.60 -19.75
C ALA A 56 19.01 -18.54 -18.68
N ALA A 57 17.95 -17.97 -18.06
CA ALA A 57 17.97 -17.32 -16.76
C ALA A 57 16.54 -17.06 -16.23
N GLY A 58 16.39 -16.99 -14.90
CA GLY A 58 15.20 -16.53 -14.18
C GLY A 58 14.21 -17.66 -13.79
N ILE A 59 13.66 -17.75 -12.57
CA ILE A 59 13.70 -16.86 -11.39
C ILE A 59 13.38 -15.39 -11.70
N GLY A 60 12.08 -15.12 -11.79
CA GLY A 60 11.49 -13.80 -11.96
C GLY A 60 10.02 -13.97 -12.38
N THR A 61 9.07 -13.15 -11.95
CA THR A 61 9.10 -12.06 -10.96
C THR A 61 7.70 -11.91 -10.35
N GLY A 62 7.60 -11.19 -9.22
CA GLY A 62 6.34 -10.58 -8.82
C GLY A 62 5.95 -9.46 -9.78
N ALA A 63 5.37 -9.81 -10.93
CA ALA A 63 4.76 -8.89 -11.89
C ALA A 63 3.33 -9.40 -12.16
N GLY A 64 2.37 -8.90 -11.38
CA GLY A 64 1.02 -9.50 -11.31
C GLY A 64 -0.03 -8.67 -10.56
N VAL A 65 0.20 -7.37 -10.39
CA VAL A 65 -0.87 -6.40 -10.03
C VAL A 65 -0.89 -5.31 -11.10
N ALA A 66 -1.00 -5.77 -12.35
CA ALA A 66 -1.06 -4.92 -13.54
C ALA A 66 -1.81 -5.62 -14.69
N ASP A 67 -2.82 -6.44 -14.40
CA ASP A 67 -3.82 -6.81 -15.42
C ASP A 67 -5.18 -7.22 -14.83
N ALA A 68 -6.01 -6.21 -14.57
CA ALA A 68 -7.45 -6.35 -14.35
C ALA A 68 -8.20 -5.09 -14.82
N ALA A 69 -7.74 -4.50 -15.93
CA ALA A 69 -8.30 -3.26 -16.50
C ALA A 69 -8.32 -3.27 -18.04
N ARG A 70 -8.51 -4.43 -18.68
CA ARG A 70 -8.70 -4.48 -20.14
C ARG A 70 -9.64 -5.59 -20.64
N ALA A 71 -10.92 -5.47 -20.28
CA ALA A 71 -12.02 -6.18 -20.93
C ALA A 71 -13.15 -5.19 -21.34
N GLY A 72 -12.75 -4.09 -21.96
CA GLY A 72 -13.64 -3.06 -22.52
C GLY A 72 -12.81 -2.12 -23.38
N GLY A 73 -13.21 -1.93 -24.64
CA GLY A 73 -12.50 -1.08 -25.59
C GLY A 73 -12.78 0.40 -25.37
N ALA A 74 -12.27 0.96 -24.27
CA ALA A 74 -12.13 2.39 -24.04
C ALA A 74 -10.63 2.71 -23.89
N ASP A 75 -10.19 3.83 -24.45
CA ASP A 75 -8.81 4.27 -24.34
C ASP A 75 -8.55 4.81 -22.93
N LEU A 76 -7.48 4.35 -22.27
CA LEU A 76 -7.13 4.71 -20.88
C LEU A 76 -5.76 5.39 -20.81
N THR A 77 -5.35 6.07 -21.88
CA THR A 77 -4.02 6.66 -22.04
C THR A 77 -4.05 8.17 -21.91
N SER A 78 -3.24 8.71 -21.00
CA SER A 78 -3.18 10.13 -20.60
C SER A 78 -4.47 10.72 -20.00
N ALA A 79 -4.32 11.74 -19.16
CA ALA A 79 -5.40 12.71 -19.01
C ALA A 79 -5.70 13.30 -20.39
N ASP A 80 -6.98 13.44 -20.77
CA ASP A 80 -7.36 14.18 -21.97
C ASP A 80 -7.20 15.69 -21.72
N LEU A 81 -5.93 16.08 -21.63
CA LEU A 81 -5.51 17.46 -21.57
C LEU A 81 -5.60 18.10 -22.97
N ALA A 82 -5.95 17.39 -24.04
CA ALA A 82 -5.95 17.98 -25.39
C ALA A 82 -7.10 18.97 -25.58
N GLY A 83 -8.27 18.71 -24.98
CA GLY A 83 -9.46 19.55 -25.13
C GLY A 83 -9.84 19.70 -26.60
N ASP A 84 -10.18 20.92 -27.04
CA ASP A 84 -10.49 21.20 -28.45
C ASP A 84 -9.24 21.51 -29.31
N ILE A 85 -8.03 21.19 -28.81
CA ILE A 85 -6.75 21.42 -29.50
C ILE A 85 -6.10 20.10 -29.90
N THR A 86 -5.75 19.99 -31.18
CA THR A 86 -4.88 18.93 -31.68
C THR A 86 -3.42 19.36 -31.63
N PHE A 87 -2.58 18.58 -30.96
CA PHE A 87 -1.12 18.73 -30.98
C PHE A 87 -0.53 17.69 -31.94
N SER A 88 0.38 18.10 -32.85
CA SER A 88 0.94 17.17 -33.84
C SER A 88 1.96 16.17 -33.30
N VAL A 89 2.38 16.34 -32.04
CA VAL A 89 3.25 15.45 -31.29
C VAL A 89 2.57 15.23 -29.93
N PRO A 90 2.46 13.99 -29.42
CA PRO A 90 1.92 13.75 -28.09
C PRO A 90 2.88 14.29 -27.01
N SER A 91 2.36 14.56 -25.82
CA SER A 91 3.17 14.88 -24.66
C SER A 91 4.18 13.76 -24.34
N GLY A 92 5.36 14.12 -23.87
CA GLY A 92 6.45 13.18 -23.60
C GLY A 92 7.80 13.86 -23.48
N THR A 93 8.87 13.08 -23.57
CA THR A 93 10.24 13.60 -23.50
C THR A 93 10.86 13.82 -24.88
N PHE A 94 11.90 14.64 -24.97
CA PHE A 94 12.67 14.83 -26.20
C PHE A 94 14.14 15.15 -25.93
N VAL A 95 14.99 14.97 -26.95
CA VAL A 95 16.40 15.33 -26.95
C VAL A 95 16.63 16.39 -28.04
N GLY A 96 17.31 17.49 -27.71
CA GLY A 96 17.64 18.55 -28.67
C GLY A 96 16.47 19.50 -28.97
N GLU A 97 15.60 19.14 -29.91
CA GLU A 97 14.44 19.96 -30.33
C GLU A 97 13.21 19.08 -30.58
N VAL A 98 12.03 19.55 -30.16
CA VAL A 98 10.73 19.05 -30.64
C VAL A 98 9.99 20.14 -31.42
N SER A 99 9.37 19.77 -32.54
CA SER A 99 8.58 20.66 -33.41
C SER A 99 7.09 20.28 -33.36
N VAL A 100 6.23 21.23 -32.98
CA VAL A 100 4.83 20.99 -32.65
C VAL A 100 3.93 21.94 -33.46
N SER A 101 3.04 21.38 -34.28
CA SER A 101 1.94 22.09 -34.90
C SER A 101 0.68 22.00 -34.05
N LEU A 102 -0.13 23.06 -34.08
CA LEU A 102 -1.44 23.13 -33.43
C LEU A 102 -2.57 23.07 -34.47
N GLY A 103 -3.67 22.45 -34.10
CA GLY A 103 -4.93 22.40 -34.87
C GLY A 103 -6.15 22.49 -33.95
N THR A 104 -7.31 22.76 -34.53
CA THR A 104 -8.61 22.67 -33.86
C THR A 104 -9.69 22.38 -34.90
N THR A 105 -10.77 21.72 -34.49
CA THR A 105 -11.94 21.47 -35.34
C THR A 105 -12.94 22.63 -35.32
N ILE A 106 -12.76 23.61 -34.44
CA ILE A 106 -13.68 24.75 -34.26
C ILE A 106 -13.60 25.69 -35.48
N PRO A 107 -14.69 25.84 -36.27
CA PRO A 107 -14.65 26.63 -37.50
C PRO A 107 -14.41 28.11 -37.23
N GLY A 108 -13.51 28.73 -38.02
CA GLY A 108 -13.19 30.16 -37.91
C GLY A 108 -12.35 30.55 -36.70
N ALA A 109 -11.92 29.60 -35.87
CA ALA A 109 -11.13 29.90 -34.68
C ALA A 109 -9.67 30.28 -35.00
N VAL A 110 -9.16 31.23 -34.21
CA VAL A 110 -7.73 31.50 -34.05
C VAL A 110 -7.25 30.79 -32.79
N ILE A 111 -6.26 29.90 -32.90
CA ILE A 111 -5.64 29.27 -31.73
C ILE A 111 -4.70 30.27 -31.07
N ARG A 112 -4.90 30.53 -29.78
CA ARG A 112 -4.00 31.29 -28.90
C ARG A 112 -3.19 30.32 -28.06
N TYR A 113 -1.93 30.63 -27.75
CA TYR A 113 -1.08 29.74 -26.95
C TYR A 113 -0.13 30.48 -25.99
N THR A 114 0.38 29.73 -25.02
CA THR A 114 1.35 30.14 -23.99
C THR A 114 2.36 29.01 -23.79
N THR A 115 3.56 29.33 -23.30
CA THR A 115 4.67 28.37 -23.09
C THR A 115 5.25 28.44 -21.68
N ASP A 116 4.56 29.15 -20.79
CA ASP A 116 4.93 29.44 -19.40
C ASP A 116 3.92 28.87 -18.40
N GLY A 117 3.11 27.89 -18.82
CA GLY A 117 2.11 27.21 -18.00
C GLY A 117 0.85 28.05 -17.68
N ARG A 118 0.75 29.31 -18.08
CA ARG A 118 -0.45 30.15 -17.86
C ARG A 118 -1.57 29.82 -18.85
N PRO A 119 -2.86 29.95 -18.49
CA PRO A 119 -3.95 29.87 -19.47
C PRO A 119 -3.78 30.92 -20.59
N PRO A 120 -4.02 30.56 -21.87
CA PRO A 120 -4.07 31.55 -22.94
C PRO A 120 -5.16 32.59 -22.72
N THR A 121 -4.98 33.75 -23.33
CA THR A 121 -5.96 34.84 -23.37
C THR A 121 -6.11 35.36 -24.80
N ALA A 122 -7.11 36.21 -25.05
CA ALA A 122 -7.29 36.83 -26.35
C ALA A 122 -6.09 37.70 -26.81
N SER A 123 -5.22 38.14 -25.88
CA SER A 123 -3.99 38.88 -26.17
C SER A 123 -2.73 38.01 -26.28
N SER A 124 -2.80 36.71 -25.94
CA SER A 124 -1.69 35.77 -26.11
C SER A 124 -1.29 35.62 -27.60
N PRO A 125 -0.06 35.16 -27.91
CA PRO A 125 0.34 34.86 -29.28
C PRO A 125 -0.65 33.95 -30.02
N SER A 126 -0.95 34.27 -31.27
CA SER A 126 -1.77 33.44 -32.15
C SER A 126 -0.89 32.48 -32.96
N TYR A 127 -1.29 31.21 -33.04
CA TYR A 127 -0.62 30.23 -33.88
C TYR A 127 -0.88 30.51 -35.37
N ALA A 128 0.19 30.72 -36.14
CA ALA A 128 0.14 31.16 -37.54
C ALA A 128 0.36 30.02 -38.56
N GLY A 129 0.26 28.75 -38.14
CA GLY A 129 0.45 27.58 -39.01
C GLY A 129 1.89 27.07 -39.11
N THR A 130 2.89 27.86 -38.71
CA THR A 130 4.29 27.41 -38.59
C THR A 130 4.49 26.61 -37.30
N PRO A 131 5.11 25.41 -37.34
CA PRO A 131 5.38 24.62 -36.13
C PRO A 131 6.17 25.39 -35.07
N LEU A 132 5.72 25.29 -33.82
CA LEU A 132 6.42 25.81 -32.64
C LEU A 132 7.60 24.89 -32.32
N ARG A 133 8.76 25.45 -31.95
CA ARG A 133 9.98 24.69 -31.67
C ARG A 133 10.39 24.87 -30.22
N PHE A 134 10.64 23.77 -29.51
CA PHE A 134 11.08 23.77 -28.12
C PHE A 134 12.39 23.02 -27.97
N THR A 135 13.36 23.64 -27.31
CA THR A 135 14.69 23.08 -27.00
C THR A 135 14.94 22.89 -25.50
N ARG A 136 13.91 23.16 -24.68
CA ARG A 136 13.88 23.03 -23.21
C ARG A 136 12.50 22.56 -22.75
N THR A 137 12.39 22.09 -21.51
CA THR A 137 11.08 21.68 -20.96
C THR A 137 10.05 22.80 -21.11
N THR A 138 8.88 22.47 -21.66
CA THR A 138 7.82 23.43 -22.00
C THR A 138 6.44 22.82 -21.74
N GLN A 139 5.64 23.50 -20.91
CA GLN A 139 4.19 23.30 -20.83
C GLN A 139 3.51 24.24 -21.84
N LEU A 140 3.05 23.67 -22.96
CA LEU A 140 2.37 24.39 -24.04
C LEU A 140 0.86 24.34 -23.78
N ARG A 141 0.26 25.44 -23.32
CA ARG A 141 -1.21 25.58 -23.21
C ARG A 141 -1.73 26.33 -24.43
N ALA A 142 -2.89 25.93 -24.94
CA ALA A 142 -3.51 26.48 -26.15
C ALA A 142 -5.04 26.49 -26.03
N GLN A 143 -5.72 27.43 -26.70
CA GLN A 143 -7.18 27.48 -26.72
C GLN A 143 -7.69 28.17 -28.00
N ALA A 144 -8.86 27.75 -28.48
CA ALA A 144 -9.51 28.29 -29.66
C ALA A 144 -10.32 29.56 -29.33
N TYR A 145 -10.15 30.61 -30.15
CA TYR A 145 -10.89 31.87 -30.02
C TYR A 145 -11.62 32.23 -31.32
N VAL A 146 -12.93 32.50 -31.23
CA VAL A 146 -13.74 33.10 -32.31
C VAL A 146 -14.09 34.53 -31.93
N ASP A 147 -13.84 35.49 -32.83
CA ASP A 147 -14.09 36.93 -32.62
C ASP A 147 -13.53 37.51 -31.30
N GLY A 148 -12.40 36.96 -30.83
CA GLY A 148 -11.74 37.37 -29.59
C GLY A 148 -12.31 36.75 -28.31
N THR A 149 -13.34 35.90 -28.40
CA THR A 149 -13.92 35.15 -27.28
C THR A 149 -13.40 33.72 -27.27
N ALA A 150 -13.10 33.16 -26.09
CA ALA A 150 -12.73 31.74 -25.96
C ALA A 150 -13.94 30.86 -26.30
N THR A 151 -13.77 29.87 -27.19
CA THR A 151 -14.91 29.12 -27.78
C THR A 151 -14.77 27.60 -27.65
N GLY A 152 -13.58 27.08 -27.33
CA GLY A 152 -13.35 25.66 -27.07
C GLY A 152 -12.73 25.41 -25.70
N ALA A 153 -12.74 24.16 -25.26
CA ALA A 153 -11.99 23.69 -24.11
C ALA A 153 -10.48 23.97 -24.31
N PRO A 154 -9.78 24.50 -23.28
CA PRO A 154 -8.34 24.67 -23.34
C PRO A 154 -7.64 23.31 -23.45
N GLY A 155 -6.51 23.29 -24.15
CA GLY A 155 -5.63 22.15 -24.31
C GLY A 155 -4.23 22.40 -23.74
N THR A 156 -3.58 21.37 -23.23
CA THR A 156 -2.19 21.38 -22.74
C THR A 156 -1.42 20.18 -23.31
N ALA A 157 -0.23 20.44 -23.83
CA ALA A 157 0.79 19.42 -24.09
C ALA A 157 2.06 19.72 -23.29
N ILE A 158 2.71 18.68 -22.79
CA ILE A 158 3.90 18.78 -21.94
C ILE A 158 5.07 18.09 -22.62
N TYR A 159 6.12 18.86 -22.92
CA TYR A 159 7.34 18.37 -23.55
C TYR A 159 8.50 18.55 -22.58
N VAL A 160 9.08 17.46 -22.08
CA VAL A 160 10.21 17.50 -21.12
C VAL A 160 11.52 17.24 -21.84
N ALA A 161 12.47 18.17 -21.75
CA ALA A 161 13.79 17.99 -22.34
C ALA A 161 14.60 17.00 -21.48
N ARG A 162 15.33 16.07 -22.11
CA ARG A 162 16.20 15.12 -21.38
C ARG A 162 17.57 14.98 -22.04
N ALA A 163 18.55 14.64 -21.20
CA ALA A 163 19.92 14.27 -21.55
C ALA A 163 20.32 12.87 -21.02
N VAL A 164 19.37 12.12 -20.45
CA VAL A 164 19.55 10.78 -19.88
C VAL A 164 18.69 9.73 -20.60
N GLU A 165 19.24 8.52 -20.78
CA GLU A 165 18.58 7.37 -21.42
C GLU A 165 18.69 6.08 -20.58
N THR A 166 18.98 6.21 -19.28
CA THR A 166 19.15 5.07 -18.36
C THR A 166 17.93 4.14 -18.40
N SER A 167 18.20 2.83 -18.44
CA SER A 167 17.14 1.81 -18.41
C SER A 167 16.87 1.35 -16.97
N HIS A 168 15.59 1.16 -16.67
CA HIS A 168 15.06 0.87 -15.34
C HIS A 168 14.14 -0.34 -15.39
N ASP A 169 14.30 -1.22 -14.41
CA ASP A 169 13.54 -2.47 -14.25
C ASP A 169 12.24 -2.26 -13.46
N LEU A 170 12.15 -1.12 -12.77
CA LEU A 170 10.94 -0.59 -12.15
C LEU A 170 10.27 0.45 -13.07
N PRO A 171 8.97 0.75 -12.84
CA PRO A 171 8.36 1.96 -13.36
C PRO A 171 9.16 3.21 -12.98
N VAL A 172 9.18 4.20 -13.87
CA VAL A 172 9.85 5.48 -13.64
C VAL A 172 8.80 6.57 -13.50
N LEU A 173 8.94 7.41 -12.48
CA LEU A 173 8.15 8.63 -12.31
C LEU A 173 9.06 9.85 -12.48
N LEU A 174 8.70 10.73 -13.41
CA LEU A 174 9.43 11.96 -13.70
C LEU A 174 8.62 13.16 -13.21
N LEU A 175 9.24 13.96 -12.34
CA LEU A 175 8.79 15.30 -11.95
C LEU A 175 9.75 16.32 -12.56
N ASP A 176 9.21 17.35 -13.22
CA ASP A 176 9.98 18.50 -13.72
C ASP A 176 9.30 19.79 -13.23
N ALA A 177 10.03 20.61 -12.48
CA ALA A 177 9.52 21.82 -11.84
C ALA A 177 9.66 23.09 -12.70
N TYR A 178 9.95 22.97 -13.99
CA TYR A 178 10.08 24.08 -14.95
C TYR A 178 11.09 25.17 -14.51
N GLY A 179 12.15 24.79 -13.80
CA GLY A 179 13.14 25.73 -13.23
C GLY A 179 12.70 26.53 -12.01
N GLN A 180 11.61 26.16 -11.33
CA GLN A 180 11.15 26.84 -10.11
C GLN A 180 11.94 26.49 -8.84
N GLY A 181 12.82 25.48 -8.89
CA GLY A 181 13.59 25.00 -7.73
C GLY A 181 12.81 24.03 -6.84
N ALA A 182 13.43 23.63 -5.72
CA ALA A 182 12.82 22.72 -4.75
C ALA A 182 11.60 23.39 -4.07
N PRO A 183 10.43 22.72 -3.98
CA PRO A 183 9.27 23.29 -3.33
C PRO A 183 9.45 23.39 -1.81
N GLY A 184 8.76 24.36 -1.23
CA GLY A 184 8.47 24.42 0.20
C GLY A 184 7.32 23.48 0.58
N ARG A 185 6.51 23.89 1.55
CA ARG A 185 5.27 23.18 1.94
C ARG A 185 4.03 23.62 1.16
N GLU A 186 4.15 24.69 0.38
CA GLU A 186 3.13 25.10 -0.58
C GLU A 186 3.33 24.34 -1.90
N TYR A 187 2.24 24.04 -2.59
CA TYR A 187 2.30 23.46 -3.93
C TYR A 187 3.00 24.40 -4.93
N VAL A 188 3.89 23.84 -5.73
CA VAL A 188 4.42 24.46 -6.96
C VAL A 188 4.08 23.58 -8.16
N ASP A 189 3.98 24.17 -9.34
CA ASP A 189 3.62 23.44 -10.55
C ASP A 189 4.73 22.48 -11.00
N THR A 190 4.34 21.29 -11.46
CA THR A 190 5.25 20.31 -12.04
C THR A 190 4.62 19.54 -13.21
N ALA A 191 5.44 19.07 -14.14
CA ALA A 191 5.07 17.98 -15.04
C ALA A 191 5.13 16.65 -14.29
N VAL A 192 4.14 15.77 -14.48
CA VAL A 192 4.26 14.35 -14.10
C VAL A 192 4.24 13.49 -15.35
N MET A 193 5.21 12.59 -15.46
CA MET A 193 5.19 11.52 -16.45
C MET A 193 5.49 10.17 -15.79
N GLU A 194 4.66 9.17 -16.09
CA GLU A 194 4.87 7.78 -15.71
C GLU A 194 5.40 6.98 -16.91
N PHE A 195 6.37 6.11 -16.70
CA PHE A 195 6.88 5.18 -17.71
C PHE A 195 6.87 3.76 -17.15
N GLN A 196 6.29 2.81 -17.90
CA GLN A 196 6.10 1.42 -17.47
C GLN A 196 7.07 0.45 -18.17
N PRO A 197 7.63 -0.56 -17.48
CA PRO A 197 8.54 -1.56 -18.05
C PRO A 197 7.79 -2.70 -18.75
N THR A 198 6.97 -2.37 -19.74
CA THR A 198 6.06 -3.32 -20.42
C THR A 198 6.77 -4.50 -21.12
N THR A 199 8.05 -4.38 -21.42
CA THR A 199 8.89 -5.43 -22.02
C THR A 199 10.06 -5.85 -21.11
N GLY A 200 9.96 -5.57 -19.80
CA GLY A 200 10.95 -5.92 -18.78
C GLY A 200 11.76 -4.74 -18.26
N THR A 201 12.00 -3.72 -19.10
CA THR A 201 12.59 -2.44 -18.67
C THR A 201 11.91 -1.25 -19.35
N THR A 202 12.11 -0.06 -18.78
CA THR A 202 11.66 1.23 -19.33
C THR A 202 12.78 2.27 -19.24
N SER A 203 12.54 3.46 -19.77
CA SER A 203 13.44 4.62 -19.63
C SER A 203 12.66 5.90 -19.91
N LEU A 204 13.25 7.06 -19.60
CA LEU A 204 12.68 8.35 -20.03
C LEU A 204 12.61 8.51 -21.55
N ALA A 205 13.21 7.62 -22.36
CA ALA A 205 13.09 7.60 -23.82
C ALA A 205 11.83 6.88 -24.33
N ALA A 206 11.12 6.13 -23.48
CA ALA A 206 9.87 5.47 -23.84
C ALA A 206 8.71 6.48 -23.95
N SER A 207 7.63 6.08 -24.61
CA SER A 207 6.36 6.81 -24.50
C SER A 207 5.82 6.67 -23.06
N PRO A 208 5.43 7.77 -22.40
CA PRO A 208 4.84 7.71 -21.07
C PRO A 208 3.47 7.02 -21.11
N SER A 209 3.14 6.25 -20.06
CA SER A 209 1.82 5.65 -19.83
C SER A 209 0.81 6.67 -19.31
N LEU A 210 1.28 7.61 -18.49
CA LEU A 210 0.52 8.75 -17.98
C LEU A 210 1.34 10.03 -18.16
N VAL A 211 0.67 11.10 -18.59
CA VAL A 211 1.16 12.47 -18.50
C VAL A 211 0.07 13.30 -17.83
N SER A 212 0.44 14.15 -16.86
CA SER A 212 -0.46 15.08 -16.20
C SER A 212 0.23 16.41 -15.90
N ARG A 213 -0.58 17.47 -15.79
CA ARG A 213 -0.23 18.63 -14.96
C ARG A 213 -0.34 18.21 -13.50
N ALA A 214 0.44 18.82 -12.61
CA ALA A 214 0.35 18.53 -11.19
C ALA A 214 0.87 19.70 -10.34
N GLY A 215 0.45 19.74 -9.07
CA GLY A 215 1.18 20.40 -8.01
C GLY A 215 2.03 19.40 -7.22
N PHE A 216 3.21 19.81 -6.73
CA PHE A 216 3.92 19.05 -5.70
C PHE A 216 4.50 19.93 -4.58
N HIS A 217 4.63 19.36 -3.38
CA HIS A 217 5.24 20.04 -2.24
C HIS A 217 6.00 19.09 -1.30
N LEU A 218 6.94 19.62 -0.51
CA LEU A 218 7.66 18.90 0.53
C LEU A 218 6.70 18.45 1.65
N ARG A 219 6.69 17.16 1.99
CA ARG A 219 5.80 16.60 3.03
C ARG A 219 6.52 16.00 4.23
N GLY A 220 5.73 15.59 5.22
CA GLY A 220 6.20 14.94 6.44
C GLY A 220 6.89 15.92 7.41
N ASN A 221 7.39 15.39 8.53
CA ASN A 221 8.02 16.19 9.58
C ASN A 221 9.52 15.82 9.68
N SER A 222 9.87 14.76 10.42
CA SER A 222 11.25 14.28 10.52
C SER A 222 11.82 13.83 9.17
N SER A 223 11.00 13.16 8.34
CA SER A 223 11.40 12.71 7.00
C SER A 223 11.86 13.84 6.06
N ALA A 224 11.39 15.08 6.28
CA ALA A 224 11.74 16.24 5.49
C ALA A 224 13.16 16.78 5.77
N MET A 225 13.87 16.24 6.77
CA MET A 225 15.25 16.64 7.10
C MET A 225 16.31 15.88 6.30
N PHE A 226 15.93 14.83 5.57
CA PHE A 226 16.86 13.97 4.84
C PHE A 226 17.15 14.52 3.43
N PRO A 227 18.34 14.29 2.87
CA PRO A 227 18.66 14.68 1.48
C PRO A 227 17.69 14.10 0.44
N LYS A 228 17.23 12.87 0.67
CA LYS A 228 16.17 12.22 -0.12
C LYS A 228 14.81 12.55 0.49
N VAL A 229 14.26 13.70 0.10
CA VAL A 229 13.00 14.21 0.67
C VAL A 229 11.76 13.50 0.10
N PRO A 230 10.67 13.36 0.87
CA PRO A 230 9.38 12.90 0.37
C PRO A 230 8.49 14.07 -0.09
N TYR A 231 7.66 13.81 -1.12
CA TYR A 231 6.73 14.80 -1.67
C TYR A 231 5.26 14.36 -1.53
N ARG A 232 4.36 15.35 -1.45
CA ARG A 232 2.94 15.20 -1.81
C ARG A 232 2.83 15.60 -3.27
N LEU A 233 2.00 14.89 -4.02
CA LEU A 233 1.75 15.12 -5.44
C LEU A 233 0.23 15.15 -5.67
N GLU A 234 -0.23 16.15 -6.39
CA GLU A 234 -1.65 16.40 -6.70
C GLU A 234 -1.79 16.53 -8.21
N LEU A 235 -2.46 15.58 -8.84
CA LEU A 235 -2.71 15.58 -10.29
C LEU A 235 -3.81 16.59 -10.61
N ARG A 236 -3.58 17.41 -11.64
CA ARG A 236 -4.44 18.54 -12.01
C ARG A 236 -4.85 18.52 -13.47
N ASP A 237 -6.02 19.07 -13.74
CA ASP A 237 -6.59 19.19 -15.08
C ASP A 237 -6.17 20.49 -15.79
N ASN A 238 -6.93 20.93 -16.81
CA ASN A 238 -6.68 22.16 -17.56
C ASN A 238 -7.23 23.44 -16.91
N THR A 239 -7.97 23.37 -15.80
CA THR A 239 -8.40 24.54 -14.99
C THR A 239 -7.66 24.67 -13.66
N ASP A 240 -6.69 23.79 -13.41
CA ASP A 240 -5.90 23.69 -12.17
C ASP A 240 -6.67 23.02 -11.00
N ASP A 241 -7.77 22.33 -11.31
CA ASP A 241 -8.58 21.55 -10.37
C ASP A 241 -8.09 20.08 -10.26
N ASP A 242 -8.47 19.40 -9.16
CA ASP A 242 -8.15 17.99 -8.88
C ASP A 242 -8.56 17.04 -10.01
N LEU A 243 -7.63 16.20 -10.47
CA LEU A 243 -7.85 15.24 -11.53
C LEU A 243 -7.56 13.80 -11.08
N ASP A 244 -8.62 13.05 -10.81
CA ASP A 244 -8.55 11.63 -10.46
C ASP A 244 -8.04 10.77 -11.64
N LEU A 245 -6.75 10.37 -11.61
CA LEU A 245 -6.15 9.45 -12.58
C LEU A 245 -5.57 8.21 -11.88
N PRO A 246 -5.62 7.01 -12.49
CA PRO A 246 -4.88 5.87 -11.99
C PRO A 246 -3.38 6.13 -12.13
N LEU A 247 -2.60 5.80 -11.09
CA LEU A 247 -1.14 5.97 -11.07
C LEU A 247 -0.48 4.64 -10.67
N LEU A 248 0.48 4.18 -11.47
CA LEU A 248 1.27 2.96 -11.25
C LEU A 248 0.40 1.71 -10.98
N GLY A 249 -0.72 1.60 -11.68
CA GLY A 249 -1.69 0.51 -11.52
C GLY A 249 -2.62 0.63 -10.30
N MET A 250 -2.47 1.66 -9.47
CA MET A 250 -3.39 1.95 -8.37
C MET A 250 -4.63 2.71 -8.87
N PRO A 251 -5.84 2.46 -8.33
CA PRO A 251 -7.06 3.15 -8.70
C PRO A 251 -7.03 4.66 -8.51
N ALA A 252 -7.74 5.34 -9.42
CA ALA A 252 -7.75 6.79 -9.57
C ALA A 252 -8.02 7.57 -8.27
N ASP A 253 -7.24 8.64 -8.12
CA ASP A 253 -7.29 9.69 -7.10
C ASP A 253 -6.39 10.85 -7.58
N SER A 254 -6.67 12.09 -7.20
CA SER A 254 -5.80 13.24 -7.44
C SER A 254 -4.50 13.15 -6.62
N ASP A 255 -4.56 12.57 -5.43
CA ASP A 255 -3.54 12.72 -4.39
C ASP A 255 -2.65 11.49 -4.18
N TRP A 256 -1.34 11.74 -4.24
CA TRP A 256 -0.32 10.71 -4.14
C TRP A 256 0.83 11.13 -3.21
N VAL A 257 1.45 10.13 -2.58
CA VAL A 257 2.56 10.32 -1.66
C VAL A 257 3.81 9.66 -2.23
N LEU A 258 4.83 10.47 -2.49
CA LEU A 258 6.17 10.02 -2.87
C LEU A 258 6.99 9.85 -1.58
N ARG A 259 7.02 8.65 -0.99
CA ARG A 259 7.91 8.35 0.14
C ARG A 259 9.32 8.03 -0.39
N GLY A 260 10.31 8.81 0.04
CA GLY A 260 11.72 8.52 -0.20
C GLY A 260 12.32 7.76 0.98
N PRO A 261 12.32 6.41 1.02
CA PRO A 261 12.94 5.66 2.12
C PRO A 261 14.44 5.96 2.16
N TYR A 262 14.88 6.54 3.27
CA TYR A 262 16.27 6.95 3.54
C TYR A 262 16.81 6.29 4.82
N THR A 263 15.99 6.27 5.86
CA THR A 263 16.14 5.49 7.10
C THR A 263 15.92 3.99 6.87
N ASP A 264 14.87 3.64 6.12
CA ASP A 264 14.61 2.27 5.68
C ASP A 264 15.57 1.85 4.55
N LYS A 265 16.70 1.27 4.95
CA LYS A 265 17.70 0.71 4.04
C LYS A 265 17.32 -0.65 3.44
N ALA A 266 16.23 -1.28 3.87
CA ALA A 266 15.67 -2.44 3.16
C ALA A 266 14.77 -2.01 2.00
N LEU A 267 14.28 -0.75 2.02
CA LEU A 267 13.36 -0.12 1.06
C LEU A 267 11.92 -0.68 1.07
N ILE A 268 11.60 -1.61 1.98
CA ILE A 268 10.35 -2.41 1.94
C ILE A 268 9.52 -2.37 3.23
N ARG A 269 9.88 -1.62 4.28
CA ARG A 269 9.22 -1.70 5.60
C ARG A 269 7.75 -1.26 5.57
N ASP A 270 7.47 -0.06 5.06
CA ASP A 270 6.10 0.43 4.82
C ASP A 270 5.31 -0.56 3.94
N ALA A 271 5.89 -0.96 2.81
CA ALA A 271 5.27 -1.88 1.85
C ALA A 271 4.91 -3.25 2.47
N PHE A 272 5.80 -3.79 3.30
CA PHE A 272 5.61 -5.03 4.03
C PHE A 272 4.41 -4.92 4.97
N VAL A 273 4.33 -3.86 5.77
CA VAL A 273 3.25 -3.68 6.75
C VAL A 273 1.93 -3.34 6.07
N TYR A 274 1.90 -2.48 5.05
CA TYR A 274 0.65 -2.16 4.34
C TYR A 274 0.08 -3.40 3.61
N GLY A 275 0.94 -4.21 3.00
CA GLY A 275 0.53 -5.47 2.39
C GLY A 275 -0.02 -6.45 3.44
N LEU A 276 0.71 -6.64 4.54
CA LEU A 276 0.29 -7.53 5.62
C LEU A 276 -1.02 -7.06 6.29
N GLY A 277 -1.18 -5.76 6.50
CA GLY A 277 -2.40 -5.18 7.09
C GLY A 277 -3.65 -5.51 6.29
N ARG A 278 -3.60 -5.34 4.96
CA ARG A 278 -4.71 -5.73 4.06
C ARG A 278 -5.01 -7.23 4.16
N ASP A 279 -4.00 -8.08 4.18
CA ASP A 279 -4.18 -9.53 4.31
C ASP A 279 -4.76 -9.96 5.68
N LEU A 280 -4.60 -9.13 6.71
CA LEU A 280 -5.25 -9.31 8.02
C LEU A 280 -6.70 -8.75 8.09
N GLY A 281 -7.14 -8.02 7.07
CA GLY A 281 -8.45 -7.34 7.03
C GLY A 281 -8.44 -5.91 7.59
N LEU A 282 -7.28 -5.28 7.74
CA LEU A 282 -7.17 -3.86 8.07
C LEU A 282 -7.09 -3.00 6.80
N HIS A 283 -7.67 -1.81 6.83
CA HIS A 283 -7.41 -0.82 5.80
C HIS A 283 -5.94 -0.37 5.86
N ALA A 284 -5.26 -0.36 4.73
CA ALA A 284 -3.90 0.17 4.59
C ALA A 284 -3.65 0.60 3.13
N PRO A 285 -3.01 1.76 2.89
CA PRO A 285 -2.76 2.30 1.56
C PRO A 285 -2.14 1.30 0.60
N ARG A 286 -2.64 1.22 -0.65
CA ARG A 286 -1.89 0.54 -1.71
C ARG A 286 -0.63 1.35 -2.02
N PHE A 287 0.31 0.67 -2.67
CA PHE A 287 1.61 1.23 -2.99
C PHE A 287 2.16 0.62 -4.28
N ALA A 288 3.09 1.34 -4.90
CA ALA A 288 3.95 0.85 -5.96
C ALA A 288 5.39 1.29 -5.70
N PHE A 289 6.37 0.49 -6.12
CA PHE A 289 7.76 0.92 -6.18
C PHE A 289 8.03 1.61 -7.52
N ALA A 290 8.70 2.75 -7.50
CA ALA A 290 9.14 3.45 -8.70
C ALA A 290 10.55 4.02 -8.49
N GLU A 291 11.30 4.15 -9.59
CA GLU A 291 12.48 5.01 -9.61
C GLU A 291 12.08 6.42 -10.00
N VAL A 292 12.59 7.43 -9.29
CA VAL A 292 12.11 8.81 -9.44
C VAL A 292 13.21 9.73 -9.97
N TYR A 293 12.86 10.53 -10.96
CA TYR A 293 13.61 11.72 -11.39
C TYR A 293 12.87 12.96 -10.91
N VAL A 294 13.58 13.91 -10.32
CA VAL A 294 13.05 15.21 -9.91
C VAL A 294 13.97 16.30 -10.45
N ASN A 295 13.61 16.85 -11.62
CA ASN A 295 14.30 17.99 -12.21
C ASN A 295 13.76 19.29 -11.57
N LEU A 296 14.66 20.09 -11.03
CA LEU A 296 14.32 21.31 -10.29
C LEU A 296 14.84 22.59 -10.97
N ASP A 297 15.72 22.48 -11.97
CA ASP A 297 16.27 23.61 -12.71
C ASP A 297 15.67 23.69 -14.14
N ASP A 298 16.23 24.56 -14.99
CA ASP A 298 15.74 24.81 -16.35
C ASP A 298 16.50 24.04 -17.44
N GLN A 299 17.37 23.11 -17.05
CA GLN A 299 18.15 22.26 -17.93
C GLN A 299 17.40 20.96 -18.30
N PRO A 300 17.85 20.23 -19.34
CA PRO A 300 17.29 18.92 -19.68
C PRO A 300 17.57 17.89 -18.58
N VAL A 301 16.55 17.10 -18.22
CA VAL A 301 16.61 16.04 -17.19
C VAL A 301 17.84 15.15 -17.40
N SER A 302 18.68 15.08 -16.38
CA SER A 302 20.02 14.50 -16.40
C SER A 302 20.13 13.28 -15.46
N ALA A 303 21.33 12.72 -15.34
CA ALA A 303 21.60 11.69 -14.34
C ALA A 303 21.63 12.23 -12.89
N ASP A 304 21.86 13.54 -12.69
CA ASP A 304 21.90 14.15 -11.36
C ASP A 304 20.50 14.34 -10.76
N ASP A 305 19.47 14.39 -11.59
CA ASP A 305 18.06 14.50 -11.19
C ASP A 305 17.47 13.18 -10.65
N TYR A 306 18.17 12.06 -10.84
CA TYR A 306 17.79 10.76 -10.30
C TYR A 306 17.83 10.74 -8.77
N GLN A 307 16.72 10.39 -8.13
CA GLN A 307 16.54 10.37 -6.67
C GLN A 307 16.47 8.95 -6.06
N GLY A 308 16.61 7.89 -6.85
CA GLY A 308 16.55 6.51 -6.36
C GLY A 308 15.13 5.92 -6.29
N VAL A 309 14.99 4.84 -5.52
CA VAL A 309 13.72 4.13 -5.33
C VAL A 309 12.82 4.87 -4.36
N TYR A 310 11.61 5.21 -4.78
CA TYR A 310 10.54 5.69 -3.92
C TYR A 310 9.46 4.63 -3.78
N LEU A 311 8.77 4.68 -2.64
CA LEU A 311 7.48 4.03 -2.47
C LEU A 311 6.40 5.08 -2.76
N ILE A 312 5.67 4.89 -3.86
CA ILE A 312 4.50 5.70 -4.19
C ILE A 312 3.32 5.09 -3.43
N VAL A 313 2.66 5.89 -2.61
CA VAL A 313 1.64 5.43 -1.65
C VAL A 313 0.37 6.24 -1.83
N GLU A 314 -0.77 5.58 -1.70
CA GLU A 314 -2.07 6.25 -1.64
C GLU A 314 -2.21 7.13 -0.38
N THR A 315 -3.01 8.18 -0.48
CA THR A 315 -3.42 8.95 0.68
C THR A 315 -4.54 8.26 1.46
N ILE A 316 -4.55 8.46 2.77
CA ILE A 316 -5.71 8.14 3.61
C ILE A 316 -6.76 9.21 3.34
N LYS A 317 -7.79 8.83 2.58
CA LYS A 317 -8.95 9.64 2.21
C LYS A 317 -10.22 8.82 2.42
N ASN A 318 -11.32 9.51 2.68
CA ASN A 318 -12.66 8.95 2.56
C ASN A 318 -13.12 9.06 1.09
N SER A 319 -12.70 8.13 0.25
CA SER A 319 -13.15 8.03 -1.14
C SER A 319 -13.50 6.59 -1.50
N LYS A 320 -14.29 6.41 -2.57
CA LYS A 320 -14.84 5.12 -3.01
C LYS A 320 -13.80 4.02 -3.22
N ASN A 321 -12.59 4.40 -3.62
CA ASN A 321 -11.49 3.46 -3.86
C ASN A 321 -10.55 3.33 -2.65
N ARG A 322 -10.83 3.95 -1.51
CA ARG A 322 -9.94 4.04 -0.34
C ARG A 322 -10.61 3.44 0.91
N LEU A 323 -11.22 4.27 1.77
CA LEU A 323 -11.97 3.82 2.95
C LEU A 323 -13.46 3.58 2.68
N ASP A 324 -14.05 4.26 1.69
CA ASP A 324 -15.48 4.16 1.30
C ASP A 324 -16.46 4.24 2.50
N LEU A 325 -16.27 5.22 3.39
CA LEU A 325 -17.21 5.49 4.49
C LEU A 325 -18.44 6.23 3.93
N LYS A 326 -19.54 6.27 4.69
CA LYS A 326 -20.66 7.14 4.33
C LYS A 326 -20.18 8.59 4.45
N GLN A 327 -20.19 9.32 3.32
CA GLN A 327 -19.78 10.73 3.27
C GLN A 327 -20.54 11.59 4.27
N LEU A 328 -19.84 12.58 4.82
CA LEU A 328 -20.32 13.52 5.82
C LEU A 328 -20.18 14.94 5.27
N ASP A 329 -21.21 15.37 4.53
CA ASP A 329 -21.26 16.69 3.91
C ASP A 329 -21.29 17.81 4.98
N GLU A 330 -20.93 19.04 4.62
CA GLU A 330 -20.94 20.18 5.57
C GLU A 330 -22.34 20.41 6.19
N ASP A 331 -23.41 20.18 5.42
CA ASP A 331 -24.80 20.30 5.90
C ASP A 331 -25.28 19.14 6.80
N ASP A 332 -24.49 18.07 6.98
CA ASP A 332 -24.87 16.86 7.73
C ASP A 332 -24.75 17.05 9.27
N VAL A 333 -25.30 18.14 9.79
CA VAL A 333 -25.20 18.58 11.19
C VAL A 333 -26.26 17.99 12.14
N THR A 334 -27.01 16.98 11.72
CA THR A 334 -28.09 16.35 12.52
C THR A 334 -28.12 14.83 12.43
N LEU A 335 -28.81 14.18 13.37
CA LEU A 335 -29.00 12.73 13.38
C LEU A 335 -29.90 12.26 12.23
N PRO A 336 -29.65 11.07 11.63
CA PRO A 336 -28.54 10.15 11.94
C PRO A 336 -27.23 10.52 11.23
N LYS A 337 -27.26 11.50 10.32
CA LYS A 337 -26.17 11.74 9.36
C LYS A 337 -24.84 12.11 10.02
N ILE A 338 -24.87 12.99 11.02
CA ILE A 338 -23.70 13.44 11.81
C ILE A 338 -22.94 12.30 12.53
N THR A 339 -23.48 11.07 12.58
CA THR A 339 -22.89 10.00 13.43
C THR A 339 -21.70 9.26 12.83
N GLY A 340 -21.21 9.66 11.65
CA GLY A 340 -20.04 9.07 11.04
C GLY A 340 -19.77 9.54 9.61
N GLY A 341 -18.68 9.00 9.06
CA GLY A 341 -17.91 9.62 7.97
C GLY A 341 -16.66 10.34 8.49
N TYR A 342 -16.17 9.96 9.68
CA TYR A 342 -14.98 10.58 10.30
C TYR A 342 -13.74 9.71 10.17
N ILE A 343 -12.61 10.34 9.86
CA ILE A 343 -11.27 9.79 10.02
C ILE A 343 -10.52 10.67 11.01
N PHE A 344 -9.88 10.08 12.01
CA PHE A 344 -9.11 10.82 13.02
C PHE A 344 -7.89 10.03 13.47
N LYS A 345 -6.88 10.70 14.02
CA LYS A 345 -5.63 10.06 14.46
C LYS A 345 -5.06 10.68 15.72
N PHE A 346 -4.33 9.87 16.50
CA PHE A 346 -3.44 10.40 17.53
C PHE A 346 -2.08 10.72 16.92
N GLU A 347 -1.62 11.94 17.15
CA GLU A 347 -0.39 12.49 16.55
C GLU A 347 0.44 13.25 17.60
N TRP A 348 1.07 12.51 18.52
CA TRP A 348 1.71 13.05 19.72
C TRP A 348 2.65 14.22 19.45
N MET A 349 2.38 15.36 20.10
CA MET A 349 3.12 16.62 19.92
C MET A 349 3.04 17.23 18.51
N ALA A 350 2.49 16.54 17.51
CA ALA A 350 2.56 16.92 16.09
C ALA A 350 1.19 17.11 15.40
N ALA A 351 0.08 16.84 16.10
CA ALA A 351 -1.27 17.08 15.62
C ALA A 351 -1.46 18.50 15.05
N GLU A 352 -2.04 18.56 13.87
CA GLU A 352 -2.42 19.81 13.19
C GLU A 352 -3.96 20.03 13.33
N GLU A 353 -4.45 21.23 13.04
CA GLU A 353 -5.91 21.49 13.09
C GLU A 353 -6.60 20.90 11.85
N PRO A 354 -7.84 20.39 11.95
CA PRO A 354 -8.74 20.47 13.11
C PRO A 354 -8.48 19.43 14.21
N THR A 355 -8.32 19.88 15.45
CA THR A 355 -8.10 19.04 16.64
C THR A 355 -9.37 18.90 17.50
N LEU A 356 -9.49 17.77 18.21
CA LEU A 356 -10.54 17.55 19.21
C LEU A 356 -10.02 17.82 20.63
N PRO A 357 -10.65 18.72 21.41
CA PRO A 357 -10.30 18.93 22.80
C PRO A 357 -10.89 17.80 23.67
N CYS A 358 -10.10 17.24 24.58
CA CYS A 358 -10.64 16.45 25.67
C CYS A 358 -11.27 17.37 26.73
N THR A 359 -12.41 16.96 27.30
CA THR A 359 -13.16 17.74 28.30
C THR A 359 -13.27 17.06 29.68
N GLY A 360 -12.80 15.81 29.79
CA GLY A 360 -12.75 15.02 31.02
C GLY A 360 -11.60 15.36 31.98
N PRO A 361 -11.43 14.57 33.07
CA PRO A 361 -10.40 14.80 34.08
C PRO A 361 -8.98 14.70 33.53
N ALA A 362 -8.11 15.64 33.88
CA ALA A 362 -6.74 15.74 33.34
C ALA A 362 -5.86 14.49 33.53
N GLN A 363 -6.18 13.61 34.48
CA GLN A 363 -5.45 12.36 34.75
C GLN A 363 -5.76 11.23 33.75
N THR A 364 -6.91 11.27 33.09
CA THR A 364 -7.31 10.28 32.06
C THR A 364 -7.30 10.90 30.66
N CYS A 365 -7.53 12.20 30.58
CA CYS A 365 -7.65 13.01 29.37
C CYS A 365 -6.65 12.69 28.24
N TRP A 366 -7.19 12.30 27.08
CA TRP A 366 -6.42 12.14 25.85
C TRP A 366 -5.94 13.50 25.30
N ASN A 367 -4.91 13.49 24.47
CA ASN A 367 -4.34 14.70 23.87
C ASN A 367 -3.89 14.44 22.43
N TYR A 368 -3.70 15.50 21.63
CA TYR A 368 -3.20 15.41 20.24
C TYR A 368 -4.04 14.52 19.31
N LEU A 369 -5.38 14.66 19.41
CA LEU A 369 -6.33 14.00 18.54
C LEU A 369 -6.69 14.94 17.37
N GLU A 370 -6.21 14.61 16.18
CA GLU A 370 -6.44 15.33 14.93
C GLU A 370 -7.56 14.65 14.13
N VAL A 371 -8.43 15.43 13.48
CA VAL A 371 -9.42 14.94 12.52
C VAL A 371 -8.85 15.14 11.11
N VAL A 372 -8.83 14.06 10.35
CA VAL A 372 -8.31 14.00 8.97
C VAL A 372 -9.45 14.16 7.95
N ASP A 373 -10.66 13.75 8.32
CA ASP A 373 -11.86 13.85 7.48
C ASP A 373 -13.10 13.96 8.38
N PRO A 374 -14.09 14.83 8.08
CA PRO A 374 -14.13 15.76 6.94
C PRO A 374 -13.19 16.96 7.13
N ASP A 375 -12.76 17.54 6.01
CA ASP A 375 -12.09 18.84 5.95
C ASP A 375 -12.84 19.74 4.94
N PRO A 376 -13.42 20.89 5.36
CA PRO A 376 -13.40 21.47 6.70
C PRO A 376 -14.32 20.76 7.70
N LEU A 377 -13.83 20.55 8.93
CA LEU A 377 -14.64 20.08 10.06
C LEU A 377 -15.42 21.24 10.68
N ASN A 378 -16.74 21.27 10.52
CA ASN A 378 -17.56 22.33 11.09
C ASN A 378 -17.80 22.18 12.62
N SER A 379 -18.33 23.22 13.26
CA SER A 379 -18.50 23.27 14.72
C SER A 379 -19.43 22.19 15.28
N ALA A 380 -20.54 21.89 14.60
CA ALA A 380 -21.50 20.88 15.04
C ALA A 380 -20.92 19.47 14.92
N GLN A 381 -20.28 19.17 13.78
CA GLN A 381 -19.57 17.90 13.56
C GLN A 381 -18.44 17.71 14.59
N ARG A 382 -17.64 18.76 14.85
CA ARG A 382 -16.58 18.75 15.86
C ARG A 382 -17.12 18.49 17.27
N GLU A 383 -18.20 19.16 17.64
CA GLU A 383 -18.85 18.98 18.93
C GLU A 383 -19.38 17.54 19.09
N TRP A 384 -20.09 17.02 18.09
CA TRP A 384 -20.61 15.65 18.12
C TRP A 384 -19.49 14.61 18.27
N LEU A 385 -18.44 14.69 17.45
CA LEU A 385 -17.33 13.74 17.53
C LEU A 385 -16.58 13.88 18.86
N THR A 386 -16.35 15.10 19.36
CA THR A 386 -15.75 15.34 20.68
C THR A 386 -16.55 14.65 21.79
N GLN A 387 -17.88 14.81 21.80
CA GLN A 387 -18.75 14.17 22.78
C GLN A 387 -18.75 12.65 22.66
N HIS A 388 -18.75 12.11 21.44
CA HIS A 388 -18.73 10.66 21.20
C HIS A 388 -17.41 10.02 21.69
N ILE A 389 -16.27 10.66 21.40
CA ILE A 389 -14.95 10.20 21.89
C ILE A 389 -14.85 10.34 23.42
N GLN A 390 -15.40 11.41 24.03
CA GLN A 390 -15.43 11.55 25.49
C GLN A 390 -16.23 10.41 26.15
N GLN A 391 -17.41 10.07 25.61
CA GLN A 391 -18.23 8.98 26.14
C GLN A 391 -17.53 7.62 26.02
N PHE A 392 -16.86 7.34 24.89
CA PHE A 392 -16.05 6.13 24.73
C PHE A 392 -14.90 6.08 25.73
N HIS A 393 -14.15 7.18 25.89
CA HIS A 393 -13.04 7.27 26.81
C HIS A 393 -13.49 7.08 28.27
N ASP A 394 -14.55 7.77 28.70
CA ASP A 394 -15.12 7.65 30.05
C ASP A 394 -15.61 6.23 30.34
N MET A 395 -16.26 5.58 29.36
CA MET A 395 -16.62 4.16 29.45
C MET A 395 -15.38 3.28 29.64
N LEU A 396 -14.33 3.51 28.86
CA LEU A 396 -13.11 2.70 28.88
C LEU A 396 -12.37 2.82 30.22
N HIS A 397 -12.50 3.97 30.89
CA HIS A 397 -11.97 4.23 32.22
C HIS A 397 -12.91 3.82 33.37
N SER A 398 -14.15 3.43 33.08
CA SER A 398 -15.10 2.95 34.08
C SER A 398 -14.70 1.58 34.67
N PRO A 399 -15.23 1.19 35.85
CA PRO A 399 -15.06 -0.15 36.40
C PRO A 399 -15.65 -1.25 35.51
N GLY A 400 -16.67 -0.94 34.71
CA GLY A 400 -17.39 -1.87 33.84
C GLY A 400 -16.85 -1.98 32.42
N PHE A 401 -15.70 -1.37 32.10
CA PHE A 401 -15.18 -1.25 30.74
C PHE A 401 -15.06 -2.57 29.95
N ALA A 402 -14.86 -3.70 30.65
CA ALA A 402 -14.71 -5.03 30.07
C ALA A 402 -16.03 -5.82 29.92
N ASP A 403 -17.18 -5.24 30.27
CA ASP A 403 -18.48 -5.90 30.13
C ASP A 403 -18.79 -6.18 28.65
N PRO A 404 -19.20 -7.42 28.28
CA PRO A 404 -19.35 -7.82 26.88
C PRO A 404 -20.54 -7.16 26.15
N VAL A 405 -21.47 -6.52 26.88
CA VAL A 405 -22.68 -5.89 26.31
C VAL A 405 -22.62 -4.37 26.38
N THR A 406 -22.03 -3.82 27.45
CA THR A 406 -22.06 -2.38 27.78
C THR A 406 -20.67 -1.72 27.84
N GLY A 407 -19.60 -2.52 27.91
CA GLY A 407 -18.22 -2.07 27.88
C GLY A 407 -17.69 -1.80 26.47
N TYR A 408 -16.36 -1.84 26.29
CA TYR A 408 -15.70 -1.53 25.04
C TYR A 408 -16.23 -2.31 23.81
N PRO A 409 -16.71 -3.57 23.90
CA PRO A 409 -17.26 -4.27 22.75
C PRO A 409 -18.50 -3.61 22.14
N ALA A 410 -19.19 -2.71 22.86
CA ALA A 410 -20.28 -1.90 22.30
C ALA A 410 -19.79 -0.74 21.41
N TRP A 411 -18.57 -0.23 21.67
CA TRP A 411 -18.05 1.02 21.11
C TRP A 411 -17.04 0.84 19.98
N ILE A 412 -16.21 -0.20 20.05
CA ILE A 412 -15.15 -0.48 19.06
C ILE A 412 -15.42 -1.74 18.25
N ASP A 413 -14.93 -1.78 17.01
CA ASP A 413 -14.67 -3.05 16.34
C ASP A 413 -13.44 -3.71 16.98
N VAL A 414 -13.71 -4.64 17.90
CA VAL A 414 -12.68 -5.36 18.65
C VAL A 414 -11.70 -6.11 17.75
N ASP A 415 -12.12 -6.63 16.58
CA ASP A 415 -11.19 -7.36 15.70
C ASP A 415 -10.22 -6.43 14.98
N SER A 416 -10.63 -5.23 14.58
CA SER A 416 -9.70 -4.21 14.07
C SER A 416 -8.63 -3.86 15.12
N PHE A 417 -9.01 -3.63 16.38
CA PHE A 417 -8.07 -3.34 17.46
C PHE A 417 -7.13 -4.52 17.74
N VAL A 418 -7.63 -5.75 17.71
CA VAL A 418 -6.80 -6.97 17.86
C VAL A 418 -5.78 -7.09 16.73
N ASN A 419 -6.21 -6.96 15.47
CA ASN A 419 -5.30 -7.06 14.31
C ASN A 419 -4.29 -5.90 14.30
N HIS A 420 -4.70 -4.68 14.65
CA HIS A 420 -3.81 -3.51 14.71
C HIS A 420 -2.78 -3.65 15.84
N MET A 421 -3.16 -4.16 17.01
CA MET A 421 -2.21 -4.49 18.08
C MET A 421 -1.19 -5.54 17.62
N ILE A 422 -1.61 -6.57 16.88
CA ILE A 422 -0.71 -7.59 16.32
C ILE A 422 0.29 -6.97 15.34
N ILE A 423 -0.13 -6.03 14.48
CA ILE A 423 0.77 -5.29 13.59
C ILE A 423 1.77 -4.44 14.37
N TYR A 424 1.31 -3.61 15.31
CA TYR A 424 2.19 -2.76 16.13
C TYR A 424 3.22 -3.59 16.89
N GLU A 425 2.82 -4.72 17.48
CA GLU A 425 3.72 -5.55 18.27
C GLU A 425 4.62 -6.44 17.42
N LEU A 426 4.22 -6.88 16.22
CA LEU A 426 5.10 -7.60 15.29
C LEU A 426 6.16 -6.67 14.68
N SER A 427 5.75 -5.52 14.17
CA SER A 427 6.64 -4.53 13.54
C SER A 427 7.54 -3.84 14.57
N ARG A 428 7.02 -3.69 15.80
CA ARG A 428 7.55 -2.82 16.84
C ARG A 428 7.86 -1.42 16.31
N GLU A 429 6.88 -0.88 15.58
CA GLU A 429 6.92 0.48 15.07
C GLU A 429 7.20 1.46 16.24
N MET A 430 8.18 2.33 16.04
CA MET A 430 8.66 3.27 17.03
C MET A 430 7.53 4.20 17.52
N ASP A 431 6.68 4.64 16.59
CA ASP A 431 5.61 5.61 16.81
C ASP A 431 4.26 4.96 17.19
N ALA A 432 4.22 3.63 17.31
CA ALA A 432 3.05 2.83 17.65
C ALA A 432 2.25 3.38 18.86
N TYR A 433 0.91 3.31 18.75
CA TYR A 433 -0.07 3.79 19.72
C TYR A 433 -0.14 5.31 19.96
N VAL A 434 0.89 6.09 19.58
CA VAL A 434 1.00 7.51 19.96
C VAL A 434 1.07 8.47 18.77
N ARG A 435 1.52 8.02 17.61
CA ARG A 435 1.64 8.80 16.37
C ARG A 435 1.21 7.99 15.16
N SER A 436 0.78 8.67 14.10
CA SER A 436 0.24 8.07 12.89
C SER A 436 -0.87 7.03 13.16
N ALA A 437 -1.46 7.08 14.35
CA ALA A 437 -2.37 6.08 14.88
C ALA A 437 -3.81 6.46 14.50
N HIS A 438 -4.19 6.09 13.28
CA HIS A 438 -5.49 6.41 12.71
C HIS A 438 -6.60 5.48 13.24
N PHE A 439 -7.80 6.03 13.27
CA PHE A 439 -9.08 5.39 13.53
C PHE A 439 -10.12 6.02 12.60
N TYR A 440 -11.23 5.34 12.40
CA TYR A 440 -12.39 5.91 11.72
C TYR A 440 -13.70 5.53 12.41
N LYS A 441 -14.72 6.32 12.16
CA LYS A 441 -16.08 6.11 12.66
C LYS A 441 -17.06 6.30 11.51
N ASP A 442 -17.51 5.19 10.93
CA ASP A 442 -18.59 5.22 9.94
C ASP A 442 -19.97 5.38 10.61
N ARG A 443 -20.92 5.93 9.86
CA ARG A 443 -22.32 6.09 10.26
C ARG A 443 -22.93 4.72 10.52
N ASP A 444 -23.65 4.55 11.62
CA ASP A 444 -24.16 3.24 12.12
C ASP A 444 -23.08 2.20 12.52
N GLY A 445 -21.79 2.48 12.25
CA GLY A 445 -20.65 1.65 12.64
C GLY A 445 -20.10 1.97 14.03
N LYS A 446 -19.07 1.20 14.43
CA LYS A 446 -18.27 1.41 15.65
C LYS A 446 -17.00 2.20 15.32
N ILE A 447 -16.24 2.59 16.35
CA ILE A 447 -14.88 3.10 16.16
C ILE A 447 -14.00 1.92 15.71
N THR A 448 -13.32 2.07 14.59
CA THR A 448 -12.50 1.03 13.97
C THR A 448 -11.05 1.49 13.89
N ALA A 449 -10.10 0.60 14.20
CA ALA A 449 -8.67 0.94 14.21
C ALA A 449 -8.05 0.84 12.81
N GLY A 450 -7.25 1.85 12.45
CA GLY A 450 -6.67 2.03 11.13
C GLY A 450 -7.26 3.24 10.38
N PRO A 451 -6.83 3.51 9.14
CA PRO A 451 -5.87 2.73 8.35
C PRO A 451 -4.45 2.68 8.94
N LEU A 452 -3.66 1.72 8.49
CA LEU A 452 -2.23 1.68 8.82
C LEU A 452 -1.47 2.79 8.09
N TRP A 453 -0.51 3.44 8.77
CA TRP A 453 0.31 4.53 8.25
C TRP A 453 1.65 4.61 8.98
N ASP A 454 2.71 5.07 8.30
CA ASP A 454 4.06 5.34 8.86
C ASP A 454 4.68 4.12 9.58
N TYR A 455 5.24 3.20 8.80
CA TYR A 455 5.89 1.99 9.31
C TYR A 455 7.37 1.88 8.88
N ASP A 456 8.04 2.99 8.54
CA ASP A 456 9.45 2.97 8.15
C ASP A 456 10.43 2.83 9.35
N LEU A 457 9.98 3.15 10.57
CA LEU A 457 10.75 3.03 11.82
C LEU A 457 10.41 1.74 12.58
N SER A 458 10.28 0.65 11.82
CA SER A 458 9.96 -0.70 12.28
C SER A 458 11.12 -1.68 12.07
N PHE A 459 10.99 -2.90 12.59
CA PHE A 459 11.92 -4.02 12.39
C PHE A 459 13.40 -3.63 12.62
N GLY A 460 13.70 -3.11 13.81
CA GLY A 460 15.07 -2.76 14.21
C GLY A 460 15.58 -1.38 13.77
N VAL A 461 14.75 -0.55 13.13
CA VAL A 461 15.04 0.86 12.79
C VAL A 461 14.34 1.79 13.78
N GLY A 462 14.93 2.96 14.08
CA GLY A 462 14.35 3.97 14.97
C GLY A 462 15.25 4.24 16.16
N GLY A 463 15.19 3.40 17.19
CA GLY A 463 16.07 3.46 18.37
C GLY A 463 15.49 4.17 19.60
N PHE A 464 14.25 4.67 19.53
CA PHE A 464 13.51 5.18 20.68
C PHE A 464 12.59 4.11 21.26
N PHE A 465 12.13 4.27 22.51
CA PHE A 465 11.20 3.35 23.20
C PHE A 465 11.64 1.87 23.18
N ASN A 466 12.96 1.60 23.11
CA ASN A 466 13.53 0.27 22.93
C ASN A 466 12.99 -0.49 21.69
N ASN A 467 12.47 0.22 20.69
CA ASN A 467 11.83 -0.40 19.52
C ASN A 467 12.79 -1.22 18.65
N ASN A 468 14.10 -0.98 18.80
CA ASN A 468 15.15 -1.77 18.17
C ASN A 468 15.36 -3.17 18.80
N GLN A 469 14.79 -3.46 19.96
CA GLN A 469 14.90 -4.76 20.63
C GLN A 469 13.85 -5.76 20.09
N THR A 470 14.19 -7.04 20.01
CA THR A 470 13.25 -8.10 19.59
C THR A 470 12.31 -8.56 20.72
N SER A 471 12.67 -8.34 21.99
CA SER A 471 11.88 -8.72 23.17
C SER A 471 11.22 -7.54 23.90
N GLY A 472 10.02 -7.75 24.45
CA GLY A 472 9.27 -6.76 25.24
C GLY A 472 8.12 -6.11 24.47
N TRP A 473 7.09 -5.67 25.18
CA TRP A 473 5.88 -5.09 24.59
C TRP A 473 6.08 -3.61 24.25
N GLN A 474 5.69 -3.18 23.05
CA GLN A 474 5.78 -1.79 22.61
C GLN A 474 4.77 -0.91 23.37
N TYR A 475 3.56 -1.40 23.62
CA TYR A 475 2.55 -0.69 24.42
C TYR A 475 3.00 -0.38 25.87
N GLN A 476 4.04 -1.06 26.38
CA GLN A 476 4.62 -0.81 27.70
C GLN A 476 5.72 0.26 27.69
N GLN A 477 6.26 0.61 26.51
CA GLN A 477 7.36 1.57 26.35
C GLN A 477 6.85 3.00 26.09
N THR A 478 5.59 3.14 25.67
CA THR A 478 4.90 4.43 25.52
C THR A 478 4.62 5.02 26.91
N ARG A 479 5.35 6.08 27.28
CA ARG A 479 5.45 6.53 28.68
C ARG A 479 4.20 7.28 29.16
N PHE A 480 3.52 6.69 30.14
CA PHE A 480 2.58 7.43 31.01
C PHE A 480 3.34 8.32 32.02
N PRO A 481 2.78 9.48 32.43
CA PRO A 481 1.45 10.02 32.09
C PRO A 481 1.45 10.94 30.85
N ALA A 482 2.40 10.79 29.93
CA ALA A 482 2.55 11.67 28.76
C ALA A 482 1.95 11.09 27.45
N SER A 483 1.34 9.90 27.50
CA SER A 483 0.78 9.25 26.30
C SER A 483 -0.45 10.02 25.80
N PRO A 484 -0.55 10.35 24.49
CA PRO A 484 -1.73 11.00 23.91
C PRO A 484 -2.98 10.11 23.95
N ASN A 485 -2.76 8.79 23.91
CA ASN A 485 -3.73 7.72 23.79
C ASN A 485 -3.34 6.60 24.74
N ASP A 486 -4.32 6.03 25.43
CA ASP A 486 -4.14 4.96 26.39
C ASP A 486 -5.08 3.77 26.17
N TRP A 487 -5.83 3.79 25.07
CA TRP A 487 -6.92 2.85 24.83
C TRP A 487 -6.42 1.41 24.80
N PHE A 488 -5.29 1.16 24.14
CA PHE A 488 -4.67 -0.18 24.10
C PHE A 488 -4.14 -0.61 25.47
N GLN A 489 -3.49 0.30 26.21
CA GLN A 489 -3.00 0.05 27.57
C GLN A 489 -4.14 -0.24 28.55
N ARG A 490 -5.36 0.25 28.27
CA ARG A 490 -6.57 -0.09 29.03
C ARG A 490 -7.22 -1.40 28.56
N LEU A 491 -7.31 -1.65 27.24
CA LEU A 491 -7.83 -2.90 26.67
C LEU A 491 -7.04 -4.14 27.14
N VAL A 492 -5.71 -4.08 27.21
CA VAL A 492 -4.87 -5.20 27.69
C VAL A 492 -5.02 -5.50 29.19
N GLN A 493 -5.79 -4.70 29.94
CA GLN A 493 -6.16 -5.02 31.33
C GLN A 493 -7.36 -5.97 31.42
N ASP A 494 -8.10 -6.16 30.31
CA ASP A 494 -9.12 -7.19 30.18
C ASP A 494 -8.49 -8.52 29.71
N PRO A 495 -8.56 -9.60 30.52
CA PRO A 495 -8.09 -10.93 30.11
C PRO A 495 -8.81 -11.48 28.87
N ALA A 496 -10.06 -11.08 28.58
CA ALA A 496 -10.76 -11.55 27.40
C ALA A 496 -10.18 -10.93 26.11
N PHE A 497 -9.88 -9.62 26.12
CA PHE A 497 -9.13 -8.96 25.04
C PHE A 497 -7.76 -9.62 24.81
N VAL A 498 -6.96 -9.80 25.87
CA VAL A 498 -5.62 -10.43 25.77
C VAL A 498 -5.70 -11.86 25.21
N ASN A 499 -6.69 -12.65 25.65
CA ASN A 499 -6.91 -13.99 25.10
C ASN A 499 -7.34 -13.97 23.62
N ARG A 500 -8.11 -12.96 23.17
CA ARG A 500 -8.45 -12.79 21.75
C ARG A 500 -7.23 -12.45 20.90
N VAL A 501 -6.37 -11.54 21.36
CA VAL A 501 -5.09 -11.21 20.69
C VAL A 501 -4.20 -12.43 20.58
N LYS A 502 -4.03 -13.18 21.69
CA LYS A 502 -3.24 -14.42 21.76
C LYS A 502 -3.76 -15.51 20.83
N ALA A 503 -5.08 -15.75 20.82
CA ALA A 503 -5.70 -16.73 19.93
C ALA A 503 -5.56 -16.33 18.45
N ARG A 504 -5.73 -15.04 18.12
CA ARG A 504 -5.53 -14.51 16.77
C ARG A 504 -4.06 -14.61 16.33
N TRP A 505 -3.10 -14.30 17.21
CA TRP A 505 -1.68 -14.53 16.95
C TRP A 505 -1.39 -16.01 16.63
N GLN A 506 -1.85 -16.93 17.48
CA GLN A 506 -1.67 -18.38 17.29
C GLN A 506 -2.31 -18.90 15.99
N GLN A 507 -3.47 -18.36 15.59
CA GLN A 507 -4.10 -18.65 14.29
C GLN A 507 -3.22 -18.16 13.14
N LEU A 508 -2.77 -16.90 13.18
CA LEU A 508 -2.02 -16.28 12.10
C LEU A 508 -0.63 -16.91 11.91
N ARG A 509 0.02 -17.36 12.99
CA ARG A 509 1.31 -18.06 12.94
C ARG A 509 1.26 -19.43 12.24
N GLN A 510 0.07 -20.03 12.10
CA GLN A 510 -0.15 -21.24 11.29
C GLN A 510 -0.32 -20.93 9.79
N GLY A 511 -0.42 -19.65 9.41
CA GLY A 511 -0.67 -19.20 8.04
C GLY A 511 0.11 -17.93 7.70
N LEU A 512 -0.60 -16.81 7.54
CA LEU A 512 -0.09 -15.51 7.05
C LEU A 512 1.15 -14.99 7.78
N LEU A 513 1.29 -15.27 9.08
CA LEU A 513 2.45 -14.84 9.89
C LEU A 513 3.46 -15.96 10.12
N SER A 514 3.33 -17.15 9.52
CA SER A 514 4.36 -18.20 9.58
C SER A 514 5.69 -17.71 8.97
N ASN A 515 6.84 -18.20 9.44
CA ASN A 515 8.14 -17.74 8.92
C ASN A 515 8.27 -17.92 7.41
N ALA A 516 7.65 -18.96 6.84
CA ALA A 516 7.62 -19.19 5.39
C ALA A 516 6.82 -18.12 4.63
N GLN A 517 5.67 -17.68 5.14
CA GLN A 517 4.86 -16.63 4.51
C GLN A 517 5.46 -15.23 4.72
N LEU A 518 6.05 -14.98 5.89
CA LEU A 518 6.84 -13.78 6.14
C LEU A 518 8.06 -13.69 5.20
N GLN A 519 8.76 -14.81 4.96
CA GLN A 519 9.84 -14.89 3.97
C GLN A 519 9.33 -14.62 2.55
N ALA A 520 8.27 -15.32 2.13
CA ALA A 520 7.70 -15.17 0.79
C ALA A 520 7.26 -13.72 0.49
N ARG A 521 6.76 -12.98 1.51
CA ARG A 521 6.48 -11.54 1.36
C ARG A 521 7.74 -10.71 1.17
N ILE A 522 8.82 -10.97 1.93
CA ILE A 522 10.11 -10.30 1.72
C ILE A 522 10.65 -10.59 0.32
N ASP A 523 10.63 -11.85 -0.12
CA ASP A 523 11.12 -12.25 -1.45
C ASP A 523 10.29 -11.57 -2.55
N SER A 524 8.96 -11.54 -2.43
CA SER A 524 8.09 -10.87 -3.40
C SER A 524 8.29 -9.36 -3.48
N LEU A 525 8.60 -8.69 -2.35
CA LEU A 525 8.85 -7.25 -2.32
C LEU A 525 10.25 -6.88 -2.80
N THR A 526 11.23 -7.78 -2.64
CA THR A 526 12.64 -7.51 -2.97
C THR A 526 13.03 -7.99 -4.37
N ALA A 527 12.38 -9.02 -4.91
CA ALA A 527 12.65 -9.53 -6.26
C ALA A 527 12.72 -8.43 -7.36
N PRO A 528 11.77 -7.47 -7.46
CA PRO A 528 11.84 -6.42 -8.48
C PRO A 528 12.85 -5.30 -8.15
N LEU A 529 13.36 -5.22 -6.91
CA LEU A 529 14.16 -4.08 -6.44
C LEU A 529 15.66 -4.20 -6.70
N THR A 530 16.21 -5.38 -7.04
CA THR A 530 17.67 -5.63 -6.98
C THR A 530 18.53 -4.57 -7.67
N ALA A 531 18.35 -4.35 -8.97
CA ALA A 531 19.14 -3.36 -9.72
C ALA A 531 18.78 -1.91 -9.37
N ALA A 532 17.52 -1.63 -9.03
CA ALA A 532 17.07 -0.32 -8.59
C ALA A 532 17.64 0.04 -7.20
N ALA A 533 17.85 -0.93 -6.32
CA ALA A 533 18.49 -0.77 -5.03
C ALA A 533 19.99 -0.46 -5.18
N GLU A 534 20.69 -1.13 -6.10
CA GLU A 534 22.08 -0.79 -6.45
C GLU A 534 22.19 0.66 -6.92
N ARG A 535 21.34 1.10 -7.86
CA ARG A 535 21.28 2.51 -8.31
C ARG A 535 20.93 3.47 -7.16
N ASN A 536 19.95 3.12 -6.32
CA ASN A 536 19.56 3.91 -5.15
C ASN A 536 20.70 4.11 -4.15
N PHE A 537 21.47 3.07 -3.82
CA PHE A 537 22.59 3.19 -2.87
C PHE A 537 23.89 3.71 -3.50
N ALA A 538 24.01 3.69 -4.83
CA ALA A 538 25.01 4.48 -5.54
C ALA A 538 24.74 6.00 -5.44
N LYS A 539 23.47 6.42 -5.54
CA LYS A 539 23.04 7.81 -5.29
C LYS A 539 23.13 8.18 -3.80
N TRP A 540 22.72 7.27 -2.92
CA TRP A 540 22.62 7.49 -1.47
C TRP A 540 23.47 6.48 -0.69
N PRO A 541 24.80 6.70 -0.54
CA PRO A 541 25.72 5.73 0.05
C PRO A 541 25.63 5.66 1.59
N VAL A 542 24.48 5.21 2.11
CA VAL A 542 24.14 5.22 3.55
C VAL A 542 24.11 3.84 4.23
N LEU A 543 24.36 2.75 3.50
CA LEU A 543 24.19 1.38 3.96
C LEU A 543 24.85 1.11 5.33
N SER A 544 26.14 1.42 5.47
CA SER A 544 26.90 1.18 6.72
C SER A 544 26.75 2.27 7.79
N THR A 545 26.00 3.35 7.55
CA THR A 545 25.90 4.50 8.48
C THR A 545 25.00 4.15 9.68
N PRO A 546 25.49 4.11 10.93
CA PRO A 546 24.71 3.59 12.06
C PRO A 546 23.56 4.49 12.51
N ILE A 547 23.64 5.80 12.24
CA ILE A 547 22.65 6.80 12.66
C ILE A 547 22.32 7.70 11.46
N LEU A 548 21.03 7.84 11.14
CA LEU A 548 20.53 8.74 10.10
C LEU A 548 19.51 9.70 10.72
N GLY A 549 19.85 10.99 10.75
CA GLY A 549 19.11 11.98 11.52
C GLY A 549 19.16 11.60 13.02
N PRO A 550 18.01 11.52 13.72
CA PRO A 550 17.96 11.05 15.10
C PRO A 550 17.89 9.51 15.23
N PHE A 551 17.80 8.76 14.13
CA PHE A 551 17.41 7.35 14.16
C PHE A 551 18.59 6.37 14.05
N ILE A 552 18.57 5.34 14.90
CA ILE A 552 19.44 4.16 14.80
C ILE A 552 19.00 3.34 13.58
N THR A 553 19.97 2.90 12.78
CA THR A 553 19.73 2.08 11.59
C THR A 553 20.75 0.93 11.47
N PRO A 554 20.36 -0.20 10.88
CA PRO A 554 21.27 -1.32 10.62
C PRO A 554 22.44 -0.95 9.70
N THR A 555 23.61 -1.57 9.95
CA THR A 555 24.91 -1.21 9.34
C THR A 555 25.44 -2.24 8.34
N ALA A 556 24.60 -3.19 7.89
CA ALA A 556 24.99 -4.17 6.89
C ALA A 556 25.50 -3.49 5.60
N ALA A 557 26.65 -3.92 5.10
CA ALA A 557 27.38 -3.23 4.02
C ALA A 557 26.72 -3.37 2.63
N THR A 558 25.80 -4.31 2.44
CA THR A 558 25.05 -4.53 1.19
C THR A 558 23.55 -4.37 1.44
N TRP A 559 22.79 -3.99 0.41
CA TRP A 559 21.33 -3.96 0.49
C TRP A 559 20.72 -5.34 0.83
N SER A 560 21.26 -6.43 0.27
CA SER A 560 20.86 -7.79 0.63
C SER A 560 21.08 -8.10 2.12
N GLY A 561 22.13 -7.55 2.74
CA GLY A 561 22.36 -7.65 4.18
C GLY A 561 21.39 -6.81 5.01
N GLN A 562 20.87 -5.70 4.47
CA GLN A 562 19.81 -4.89 5.11
C GLN A 562 18.46 -5.61 5.10
N VAL A 563 18.12 -6.26 3.98
CA VAL A 563 16.96 -7.16 3.86
C VAL A 563 17.10 -8.34 4.81
N GLN A 564 18.27 -8.97 4.87
CA GLN A 564 18.55 -10.05 5.83
C GLN A 564 18.37 -9.59 7.27
N TYR A 565 18.91 -8.43 7.66
CA TYR A 565 18.75 -7.89 9.01
C TYR A 565 17.27 -7.73 9.38
N MET A 566 16.45 -7.17 8.49
CA MET A 566 15.00 -7.02 8.70
C MET A 566 14.32 -8.38 8.90
N ARG A 567 14.66 -9.38 8.08
CA ARG A 567 14.15 -10.76 8.22
C ARG A 567 14.53 -11.36 9.57
N ASP A 568 15.82 -11.37 9.90
CA ASP A 568 16.36 -12.07 11.07
C ASP A 568 15.80 -11.44 12.36
N TRP A 569 15.76 -10.10 12.44
CA TRP A 569 15.10 -9.35 13.51
C TRP A 569 13.62 -9.73 13.63
N MET A 570 12.88 -9.78 12.52
CA MET A 570 11.45 -10.12 12.53
C MET A 570 11.18 -11.56 12.97
N PHE A 571 12.05 -12.50 12.61
CA PHE A 571 11.92 -13.90 13.03
C PHE A 571 12.22 -14.08 14.51
N GLU A 572 13.24 -13.39 15.05
CA GLU A 572 13.48 -13.33 16.48
C GLU A 572 12.30 -12.69 17.24
N ARG A 573 11.74 -11.60 16.69
CA ARG A 573 10.55 -10.94 17.26
C ARG A 573 9.34 -11.86 17.28
N ALA A 574 9.06 -12.56 16.18
CA ALA A 574 7.98 -13.53 16.09
C ALA A 574 8.20 -14.70 17.06
N ALA A 575 9.42 -15.20 17.21
CA ALA A 575 9.76 -16.25 18.18
C ALA A 575 9.59 -15.78 19.64
N TRP A 576 9.88 -14.51 19.95
CA TRP A 576 9.58 -13.94 21.26
C TRP A 576 8.07 -13.87 21.51
N LEU A 577 7.29 -13.41 20.51
CA LEU A 577 5.83 -13.35 20.56
C LEU A 577 5.17 -14.75 20.62
N ASP A 578 5.81 -15.80 20.11
CA ASP A 578 5.35 -17.18 20.27
C ASP A 578 5.57 -17.73 21.69
N SER A 579 6.42 -17.08 22.51
CA SER A 579 6.81 -17.58 23.83
C SER A 579 5.72 -17.39 24.90
N THR A 580 5.74 -18.26 25.91
CA THR A 580 4.92 -18.08 27.12
C THR A 580 5.29 -16.83 27.92
N ALA A 581 6.48 -16.27 27.70
CA ALA A 581 6.95 -15.04 28.35
C ALA A 581 6.31 -13.76 27.74
N ALA A 582 5.87 -13.82 26.49
CA ALA A 582 5.06 -12.76 25.90
C ALA A 582 3.62 -12.79 26.46
N TRP A 583 2.90 -13.92 26.30
CA TRP A 583 1.46 -14.01 26.55
C TRP A 583 1.03 -14.74 27.84
N GLY A 584 1.92 -14.87 28.83
CA GLY A 584 1.56 -15.31 30.19
C GLY A 584 1.09 -16.77 30.34
N GLY A 585 1.59 -17.71 29.52
CA GLY A 585 1.27 -19.15 29.61
C GLY A 585 0.41 -19.70 28.46
N PRO A 586 -0.26 -20.85 28.60
CA PRO A 586 -1.16 -21.40 27.56
C PRO A 586 -2.46 -20.58 27.44
N THR A 587 -3.20 -20.75 26.35
CA THR A 587 -4.48 -20.06 26.11
C THR A 587 -5.58 -20.75 26.90
N THR A 588 -6.26 -20.02 27.80
CA THR A 588 -7.50 -20.51 28.41
C THR A 588 -8.65 -20.23 27.45
N THR A 589 -9.35 -21.29 27.01
CA THR A 589 -10.55 -21.14 26.19
C THR A 589 -11.60 -20.32 26.96
N PRO A 590 -12.25 -19.32 26.36
CA PRO A 590 -13.40 -18.65 26.98
C PRO A 590 -14.51 -19.68 27.32
N PRO A 591 -15.29 -19.48 28.39
CA PRO A 591 -16.32 -20.43 28.79
C PRO A 591 -17.49 -20.44 27.79
N THR A 592 -17.44 -21.36 26.83
CA THR A 592 -18.56 -21.67 25.95
C THR A 592 -19.55 -22.58 26.68
N THR A 593 -20.46 -21.98 27.46
CA THR A 593 -21.65 -22.68 28.00
C THR A 593 -22.95 -22.22 27.35
N PRO A 594 -23.37 -22.86 26.24
CA PRO A 594 -24.77 -23.03 25.89
C PRO A 594 -25.44 -24.11 26.79
N PRO A 595 -26.79 -24.12 26.93
CA PRO A 595 -27.48 -25.04 27.84
C PRO A 595 -27.40 -26.53 27.43
N THR A 596 -27.38 -27.41 28.43
CA THR A 596 -27.31 -28.87 28.29
C THR A 596 -28.63 -29.53 27.89
N THR A 597 -28.62 -30.43 26.90
CA THR A 597 -29.27 -31.77 26.97
C THR A 597 -28.94 -32.64 25.73
N PRO A 598 -28.55 -33.92 25.89
CA PRO A 598 -28.30 -34.84 24.77
C PRO A 598 -29.37 -35.95 24.62
N PRO A 599 -29.47 -36.58 23.44
CA PRO A 599 -29.80 -38.00 23.35
C PRO A 599 -28.75 -38.84 22.60
N THR A 600 -28.69 -40.11 22.98
CA THR A 600 -27.71 -41.13 22.61
C THR A 600 -28.04 -41.90 21.32
N THR A 601 -27.05 -42.29 20.51
CA THR A 601 -26.70 -43.72 20.19
C THR A 601 -25.54 -43.84 19.17
N PRO A 602 -24.71 -44.92 19.22
CA PRO A 602 -23.59 -45.14 18.29
C PRO A 602 -23.73 -46.38 17.37
N PRO A 603 -23.02 -46.41 16.21
CA PRO A 603 -22.59 -47.63 15.53
C PRO A 603 -21.04 -47.71 15.43
N THR A 604 -20.35 -48.63 16.11
CA THR A 604 -20.03 -50.03 15.70
C THR A 604 -19.09 -50.23 14.50
N THR A 605 -17.82 -50.55 14.83
CA THR A 605 -16.85 -51.46 14.16
C THR A 605 -16.29 -51.17 12.76
N PRO A 606 -14.94 -51.18 12.59
CA PRO A 606 -14.27 -51.12 11.28
C PRO A 606 -14.02 -52.53 10.68
N PRO A 607 -14.00 -52.67 9.34
CA PRO A 607 -13.52 -53.89 8.67
C PRO A 607 -12.01 -53.82 8.36
N THR A 608 -11.28 -54.82 8.84
CA THR A 608 -9.91 -55.14 8.40
C THR A 608 -9.93 -55.98 7.12
N THR A 609 -9.04 -55.70 6.15
CA THR A 609 -8.25 -56.63 5.30
C THR A 609 -7.61 -55.86 4.12
N PRO A 610 -6.30 -56.00 3.81
CA PRO A 610 -5.64 -55.26 2.73
C PRO A 610 -5.66 -56.00 1.37
N PRO A 611 -5.81 -55.30 0.22
CA PRO A 611 -5.58 -55.86 -1.11
C PRO A 611 -4.30 -55.34 -1.80
N VAL A 612 -3.36 -56.28 -1.99
CA VAL A 612 -2.46 -56.49 -3.14
C VAL A 612 -1.95 -55.29 -3.96
N THR A 613 -0.63 -55.11 -3.94
CA THR A 613 0.14 -54.25 -4.85
C THR A 613 0.15 -54.79 -6.29
N THR A 614 -0.15 -53.95 -7.27
CA THR A 614 0.11 -54.20 -8.70
C THR A 614 0.95 -53.08 -9.31
N THR A 615 1.93 -53.43 -10.15
CA THR A 615 2.89 -52.49 -10.75
C THR A 615 2.28 -51.62 -11.87
N PRO A 616 2.67 -50.34 -12.02
CA PRO A 616 2.08 -49.45 -13.03
C PRO A 616 2.44 -49.80 -14.48
N PRO A 617 1.58 -49.48 -15.47
CA PRO A 617 1.92 -49.56 -16.89
C PRO A 617 2.90 -48.46 -17.33
N THR A 618 3.91 -48.83 -18.11
CA THR A 618 4.95 -47.91 -18.61
C THR A 618 4.59 -47.29 -19.97
N THR A 619 3.73 -46.28 -19.97
CA THR A 619 3.75 -45.13 -20.93
C THR A 619 2.71 -44.10 -20.49
N PRO A 620 3.07 -42.82 -20.26
CA PRO A 620 2.08 -41.79 -19.99
C PRO A 620 1.23 -41.52 -21.24
N PRO A 621 -0.11 -41.50 -21.15
CA PRO A 621 -0.92 -40.76 -22.09
C PRO A 621 -0.53 -39.28 -22.00
N VAL A 622 -0.53 -38.55 -23.11
CA VAL A 622 -0.46 -37.08 -23.07
C VAL A 622 -1.65 -36.60 -22.23
N PRO A 623 -1.44 -35.88 -21.11
CA PRO A 623 -2.56 -35.41 -20.31
C PRO A 623 -3.41 -34.45 -21.13
N GLY A 624 -4.68 -34.80 -21.33
CA GLY A 624 -5.66 -33.82 -21.78
C GLY A 624 -5.82 -32.69 -20.73
N PRO A 625 -6.49 -31.58 -21.10
CA PRO A 625 -6.82 -30.54 -20.14
C PRO A 625 -7.54 -31.17 -18.94
N SER A 626 -7.07 -30.85 -17.74
CA SER A 626 -7.60 -31.37 -16.47
C SER A 626 -7.63 -30.27 -15.43
N CYS A 627 -8.52 -30.38 -14.45
CA CYS A 627 -8.62 -29.43 -13.36
C CYS A 627 -9.05 -30.12 -12.07
N THR A 628 -8.75 -29.49 -10.94
CA THR A 628 -9.29 -29.80 -9.62
C THR A 628 -10.13 -28.64 -9.12
N ALA A 629 -11.03 -28.90 -8.17
CA ALA A 629 -11.76 -27.85 -7.47
C ALA A 629 -11.70 -28.07 -5.96
N SER A 630 -11.69 -26.99 -5.19
CA SER A 630 -11.82 -26.99 -3.73
C SER A 630 -12.98 -26.08 -3.32
N TYR A 631 -13.65 -26.41 -2.21
CA TYR A 631 -14.83 -25.69 -1.71
C TYR A 631 -14.56 -25.19 -0.30
N SER A 632 -14.85 -23.92 -0.02
CA SER A 632 -14.73 -23.33 1.32
C SER A 632 -15.97 -22.50 1.67
N ILE A 633 -16.45 -22.62 2.92
CA ILE A 633 -17.46 -21.71 3.47
C ILE A 633 -16.70 -20.50 4.02
N VAL A 634 -16.99 -19.32 3.47
CA VAL A 634 -16.32 -18.05 3.81
C VAL A 634 -16.97 -17.41 5.04
N ASN A 635 -18.31 -17.46 5.11
CA ASN A 635 -19.11 -16.94 6.21
C ASN A 635 -20.43 -17.71 6.31
N GLN A 636 -21.05 -17.78 7.49
CA GLN A 636 -22.42 -18.29 7.64
C GLN A 636 -23.22 -17.55 8.71
N TRP A 637 -24.53 -17.50 8.53
CA TRP A 637 -25.50 -16.89 9.44
C TRP A 637 -26.76 -17.77 9.52
N PRO A 638 -27.72 -17.48 10.43
CA PRO A 638 -28.96 -18.24 10.50
C PRO A 638 -29.71 -18.23 9.16
N GLY A 639 -29.84 -19.42 8.54
CA GLY A 639 -30.54 -19.61 7.27
C GLY A 639 -29.74 -19.31 6.00
N GLY A 640 -28.51 -18.77 6.08
CA GLY A 640 -27.70 -18.45 4.91
C GLY A 640 -26.19 -18.62 5.09
N PHE A 641 -25.46 -18.66 3.99
CA PHE A 641 -24.00 -18.75 3.97
C PHE A 641 -23.41 -18.17 2.68
N GLN A 642 -22.13 -17.83 2.73
CA GLN A 642 -21.29 -17.52 1.60
C GLN A 642 -20.25 -18.61 1.43
N ALA A 643 -20.06 -19.09 0.20
CA ALA A 643 -19.01 -20.04 -0.12
C ALA A 643 -18.24 -19.65 -1.38
N ASN A 644 -16.97 -20.02 -1.40
CA ASN A 644 -16.08 -19.88 -2.54
C ASN A 644 -15.71 -21.27 -3.06
N VAL A 645 -15.52 -21.37 -4.38
CA VAL A 645 -15.03 -22.57 -5.05
C VAL A 645 -13.82 -22.17 -5.90
N GLN A 646 -12.65 -22.68 -5.53
CA GLN A 646 -11.42 -22.45 -6.27
C GLN A 646 -11.24 -23.59 -7.28
N VAL A 647 -11.02 -23.24 -8.54
CA VAL A 647 -10.70 -24.15 -9.65
C VAL A 647 -9.23 -23.99 -10.00
N THR A 648 -8.50 -25.09 -10.12
CA THR A 648 -7.07 -25.11 -10.45
C THR A 648 -6.84 -25.99 -11.67
N ALA A 649 -6.15 -25.47 -12.68
CA ALA A 649 -5.73 -26.26 -13.83
C ALA A 649 -4.63 -27.26 -13.45
N GLY A 650 -4.62 -28.42 -14.08
CA GLY A 650 -3.58 -29.43 -13.93
C GLY A 650 -2.26 -29.03 -14.61
N SER A 651 -1.47 -30.02 -15.02
CA SER A 651 -0.17 -29.80 -15.69
C SER A 651 -0.26 -29.24 -17.12
N ALA A 652 -1.45 -28.90 -17.59
CA ALA A 652 -1.71 -28.32 -18.92
C ALA A 652 -2.65 -27.12 -18.76
N ALA A 653 -2.50 -26.13 -19.65
CA ALA A 653 -3.44 -25.02 -19.72
C ALA A 653 -4.83 -25.50 -20.18
N ILE A 654 -5.89 -24.84 -19.70
CA ILE A 654 -7.29 -25.13 -20.02
C ILE A 654 -7.94 -23.85 -20.55
N ASN A 655 -8.93 -23.95 -21.43
CA ASN A 655 -9.64 -22.79 -21.99
C ASN A 655 -11.04 -22.61 -21.38
N GLY A 656 -11.57 -23.65 -20.75
CA GLY A 656 -12.79 -23.60 -19.97
C GLY A 656 -12.78 -24.65 -18.85
N TRP A 657 -13.66 -24.45 -17.88
CA TRP A 657 -13.88 -25.40 -16.80
C TRP A 657 -15.36 -25.49 -16.42
N ARG A 658 -15.72 -26.68 -15.93
CA ARG A 658 -17.03 -27.01 -15.38
C ARG A 658 -16.82 -27.76 -14.05
N VAL A 659 -17.38 -27.20 -12.98
CA VAL A 659 -17.39 -27.80 -11.65
C VAL A 659 -18.77 -28.34 -11.33
N THR A 660 -18.84 -29.57 -10.82
CA THR A 660 -20.10 -30.20 -10.39
C THR A 660 -19.96 -30.74 -8.97
N TRP A 661 -20.98 -30.51 -8.13
CA TRP A 661 -21.09 -31.08 -6.78
C TRP A 661 -22.54 -31.34 -6.40
N THR A 662 -22.77 -32.07 -5.30
CA THR A 662 -24.10 -32.33 -4.76
C THR A 662 -24.16 -31.88 -3.30
N PHE A 663 -25.18 -31.11 -2.94
CA PHE A 663 -25.43 -30.69 -1.57
C PHE A 663 -26.06 -31.81 -0.73
N ALA A 664 -25.56 -32.01 0.48
CA ALA A 664 -25.96 -33.12 1.36
C ALA A 664 -27.12 -32.77 2.31
N ASN A 665 -27.38 -31.48 2.56
CA ASN A 665 -28.27 -31.01 3.63
C ASN A 665 -29.37 -30.06 3.13
N GLY A 666 -29.83 -30.23 1.90
CA GLY A 666 -30.89 -29.40 1.32
C GLY A 666 -30.48 -27.93 1.10
N GLN A 667 -29.18 -27.66 0.98
CA GLN A 667 -28.69 -26.32 0.66
C GLN A 667 -29.10 -25.91 -0.76
N THR A 668 -29.40 -24.63 -0.95
CA THR A 668 -29.76 -24.05 -2.26
C THR A 668 -28.99 -22.77 -2.53
N ILE A 669 -28.75 -22.42 -3.79
CA ILE A 669 -28.02 -21.21 -4.20
C ILE A 669 -29.02 -20.10 -4.52
N ALA A 670 -28.82 -18.91 -3.97
CA ALA A 670 -29.65 -17.74 -4.19
C ALA A 670 -29.05 -16.78 -5.22
N GLN A 671 -27.73 -16.58 -5.20
CA GLN A 671 -26.99 -15.77 -6.17
C GLN A 671 -25.54 -16.26 -6.27
N ALA A 672 -24.93 -16.11 -7.45
CA ALA A 672 -23.55 -16.47 -7.72
C ALA A 672 -22.87 -15.40 -8.59
N TRP A 673 -21.55 -15.30 -8.48
CA TRP A 673 -20.70 -14.41 -9.27
C TRP A 673 -19.47 -15.18 -9.77
N ASP A 674 -18.77 -14.66 -10.77
CA ASP A 674 -17.62 -15.30 -11.45
C ASP A 674 -17.89 -16.70 -12.07
N ALA A 675 -19.14 -17.17 -12.09
CA ALA A 675 -19.55 -18.40 -12.76
C ALA A 675 -21.02 -18.34 -13.19
N THR A 676 -21.36 -19.07 -14.26
CA THR A 676 -22.76 -19.40 -14.57
C THR A 676 -23.14 -20.66 -13.81
N VAL A 677 -24.09 -20.57 -12.88
CA VAL A 677 -24.49 -21.66 -11.99
C VAL A 677 -25.88 -22.16 -12.34
N THR A 678 -26.03 -23.48 -12.45
CA THR A 678 -27.29 -24.17 -12.69
C THR A 678 -27.51 -25.25 -11.63
N THR A 679 -28.77 -25.50 -11.25
CA THR A 679 -29.14 -26.47 -10.23
C THR A 679 -30.18 -27.46 -10.76
N SER A 680 -30.04 -28.73 -10.40
CA SER A 680 -31.01 -29.79 -10.71
C SER A 680 -31.14 -30.71 -9.50
N GLY A 681 -32.24 -30.57 -8.78
CA GLY A 681 -32.36 -31.13 -7.42
C GLY A 681 -31.25 -30.60 -6.52
N ALA A 682 -30.56 -31.50 -5.82
CA ALA A 682 -29.43 -31.16 -4.96
C ALA A 682 -28.09 -31.02 -5.71
N THR A 683 -28.04 -31.28 -7.02
CA THR A 683 -26.81 -31.19 -7.83
C THR A 683 -26.65 -29.80 -8.41
N VAL A 684 -25.47 -29.23 -8.21
CA VAL A 684 -25.06 -27.93 -8.75
C VAL A 684 -24.03 -28.16 -9.86
N THR A 685 -24.15 -27.41 -10.94
CA THR A 685 -23.11 -27.32 -11.98
C THR A 685 -22.80 -25.86 -12.26
N ALA A 686 -21.54 -25.49 -12.06
CA ALA A 686 -20.98 -24.18 -12.35
C ALA A 686 -20.06 -24.28 -13.58
N THR A 687 -20.20 -23.36 -14.53
CA THR A 687 -19.25 -23.18 -15.64
C THR A 687 -18.62 -21.80 -15.58
N ASN A 688 -17.40 -21.69 -16.09
CA ASN A 688 -16.66 -20.42 -16.11
C ASN A 688 -17.45 -19.25 -16.71
N ALA A 689 -17.19 -18.05 -16.21
CA ALA A 689 -17.51 -16.82 -16.91
C ALA A 689 -16.58 -16.63 -18.13
N ALA A 690 -16.91 -15.68 -19.01
CA ALA A 690 -16.16 -15.47 -20.24
C ALA A 690 -14.68 -15.09 -20.02
N TYR A 691 -14.34 -14.49 -18.87
CA TYR A 691 -13.00 -13.99 -18.55
C TYR A 691 -12.14 -14.93 -17.70
N ASN A 692 -12.71 -15.95 -17.05
CA ASN A 692 -11.97 -16.81 -16.11
C ASN A 692 -11.93 -18.31 -16.50
N GLY A 693 -12.36 -18.66 -17.72
CA GLY A 693 -12.26 -20.02 -18.24
C GLY A 693 -10.83 -20.43 -18.61
N ALA A 694 -10.05 -19.50 -19.15
CA ALA A 694 -8.67 -19.74 -19.56
C ALA A 694 -7.72 -19.68 -18.37
N LEU A 695 -7.11 -20.81 -18.00
CA LEU A 695 -6.10 -20.89 -16.94
C LEU A 695 -4.83 -21.55 -17.50
N ALA A 696 -3.67 -20.95 -17.24
CA ALA A 696 -2.38 -21.58 -17.48
C ALA A 696 -2.21 -22.85 -16.62
N ALA A 697 -1.27 -23.73 -16.97
CA ALA A 697 -0.98 -24.93 -16.18
C ALA A 697 -0.66 -24.58 -14.71
N GLY A 698 -1.33 -25.23 -13.75
CA GLY A 698 -1.21 -24.94 -12.31
C GLY A 698 -1.87 -23.62 -11.84
N ALA A 699 -2.37 -22.78 -12.74
CA ALA A 699 -3.06 -21.54 -12.37
C ALA A 699 -4.46 -21.84 -11.82
N SER A 700 -4.98 -20.93 -10.99
CA SER A 700 -6.28 -21.07 -10.35
C SER A 700 -7.17 -19.84 -10.57
N THR A 701 -8.48 -20.05 -10.61
CA THR A 701 -9.48 -18.99 -10.41
C THR A 701 -10.42 -19.39 -9.27
N THR A 702 -11.20 -18.43 -8.77
CA THR A 702 -12.19 -18.65 -7.73
C THR A 702 -13.49 -18.02 -8.16
N PHE A 703 -14.60 -18.71 -7.93
CA PHE A 703 -15.93 -18.13 -8.01
C PHE A 703 -16.65 -18.26 -6.67
N GLY A 704 -17.69 -17.47 -6.45
CA GLY A 704 -18.40 -17.43 -5.17
C GLY A 704 -19.91 -17.40 -5.33
N PHE A 705 -20.61 -17.75 -4.26
CA PHE A 705 -22.07 -17.70 -4.22
C PHE A 705 -22.60 -17.51 -2.80
N LEU A 706 -23.81 -16.96 -2.70
CA LEU A 706 -24.62 -17.02 -1.48
C LEU A 706 -25.63 -18.16 -1.58
N GLY A 707 -25.70 -18.98 -0.54
CA GLY A 707 -26.65 -20.07 -0.41
C GLY A 707 -27.51 -19.94 0.84
N SER A 708 -28.61 -20.68 0.85
CA SER A 708 -29.45 -20.91 2.03
C SER A 708 -29.37 -22.37 2.48
N TRP A 709 -29.59 -22.61 3.78
CA TRP A 709 -29.48 -23.92 4.40
C TRP A 709 -30.50 -24.10 5.52
N THR A 710 -30.85 -25.35 5.83
CA THR A 710 -31.71 -25.68 6.99
C THR A 710 -31.09 -26.82 7.80
N GLY A 711 -31.00 -26.66 9.12
CA GLY A 711 -30.51 -27.68 10.06
C GLY A 711 -28.99 -27.93 10.06
N THR A 712 -28.37 -28.20 8.92
CA THR A 712 -26.91 -28.44 8.81
C THR A 712 -26.38 -27.93 7.47
N ASN A 713 -25.10 -27.55 7.42
CA ASN A 713 -24.44 -27.03 6.22
C ASN A 713 -23.06 -27.69 6.03
N SER A 714 -23.04 -28.98 5.70
CA SER A 714 -21.79 -29.69 5.42
C SER A 714 -21.23 -29.27 4.04
N PRO A 715 -19.92 -28.94 3.94
CA PRO A 715 -19.31 -28.59 2.67
C PRO A 715 -19.28 -29.81 1.73
N PRO A 716 -19.70 -29.68 0.46
CA PRO A 716 -19.66 -30.75 -0.53
C PRO A 716 -18.25 -30.94 -1.09
N THR A 717 -17.99 -32.10 -1.70
CA THR A 717 -16.76 -32.34 -2.47
C THR A 717 -17.01 -32.04 -3.95
N PRO A 718 -16.39 -31.01 -4.54
CA PRO A 718 -16.56 -30.69 -5.94
C PRO A 718 -15.70 -31.57 -6.84
N THR A 719 -16.18 -31.81 -8.06
CA THR A 719 -15.45 -32.43 -9.17
C THR A 719 -15.28 -31.42 -10.29
N CYS A 720 -14.17 -31.46 -11.02
CA CYS A 720 -13.88 -30.50 -12.09
C CYS A 720 -13.59 -31.24 -13.41
N THR A 721 -14.07 -30.65 -14.51
CA THR A 721 -13.80 -31.07 -15.88
C THR A 721 -13.34 -29.87 -16.69
N ALA A 722 -12.32 -30.04 -17.53
CA ALA A 722 -11.70 -28.98 -18.30
C ALA A 722 -11.89 -29.20 -19.81
N SER A 723 -11.78 -28.11 -20.57
CA SER A 723 -11.91 -28.07 -22.04
C SER A 723 -10.88 -27.14 -22.67
#